data_AF-A0A1B9P2K9-F1
#
_entry.id   AF-A0A1B9P2K9-F1
#
_cell.length_a   1.000
_cell.length_b   1.000
_cell.length_c   1.000
_cell.angle_alpha   90.00
_cell.angle_beta   90.00
_cell.angle_gamma   90.00
#
_symmetry.space_group_name_H-M   'P 1'
#
loop_
_entity.id
_entity.type
_entity.pdbx_description
1 polymer ?
#
loop_
_entity_poly.entity_id
_entity_poly.type
_entity_poly.pdbx_seq_one_letter_code
_entity_poly.pdbx_strand_id
1 'polypeptide(L)'
;MVEKKKTPVKAAPKKPVAKKKTPTKRKSTAKKKVQNKNSFWKALFILGLKLGLVVLAVLVIAGIYLDTVVKNRFDGQLFKLPTVVYSRVLSLSPGQNISLKSVKSELDFLKYQKVGQPQRPGEYSSSSTKIELIRRPFEFQQGPEPDRHVMLYFNSDGLQKIVNLSVKKQMGFLQIEPQFLGMLDADDDQQRLFLRREQFPEVMVDALLATEDRDFYQHDGISPLAIARAMVVNIKAGRTVQGGSTLTQQLAKNLFLSSERTLWRKVREAYIALILDYRYSKDRILEAYLNEVYLGQTGGEAVHGFGLAAQVYFGRPIEELRIDQLAMLVGMVKGPSYYNPMRFPERVKERRDLVLRLMMQEEILSPRQYEMAATRPLDVKKRATISTRQPAYFQQLKWELKEKAGEAYQKGEGLRVFTTLDPLSQQKAEQAVERTVPQLEKRAGKGLEAAMVVVDRQSGEIRAMIGGSRTGFDGFNRAINAKRPIGSLVKPAIYLSALESPEKFSLASTLDDKPIELKGSKGTTWTPRNFDRKFRGEVPLYYAFSRSLNVPTVNLGLMVGLNKVTDTLVKLGIEASEINQVPSMLLGSLNLSPYQVAQMYQTLGNGGRKSPLTALKAVVNSDGELLYENFPRSSLVVPEQAVWLTIYGMKKVVSEGTARFLNSKYNWATLAGKTGTSNDSRDSWYAGIDGREVAITWLGRDDNKPMKLTGSSGALRVYADYLSLRTPEAYQLPWPKEVTTARFDLESNKTLEPDCSGSVKLPIWDKSGQYKVECEKKNSPARWLTDIFGL
;
A
#
# COMPACT_ATOMS: atom_id res chain seq x y z
N MET A 1 2.68 -48.50 -8.60
CA MET A 1 3.12 -49.88 -8.31
C MET A 1 3.19 -50.63 -9.63
N VAL A 2 4.34 -51.25 -9.92
CA VAL A 2 4.66 -52.25 -10.99
C VAL A 2 4.72 -51.68 -12.44
N GLU A 3 5.88 -51.39 -13.05
CA GLU A 3 6.88 -52.27 -13.73
C GLU A 3 6.30 -53.09 -14.91
N LYS A 4 6.93 -53.35 -16.07
CA LYS A 4 8.36 -53.50 -16.41
C LYS A 4 8.59 -53.55 -17.94
N LYS A 5 9.88 -53.47 -18.27
CA LYS A 5 10.65 -53.38 -19.53
C LYS A 5 10.79 -54.66 -20.38
N LYS A 6 11.13 -54.43 -21.67
CA LYS A 6 12.18 -55.05 -22.55
C LYS A 6 11.96 -56.42 -23.21
N THR A 7 12.38 -56.50 -24.48
CA THR A 7 13.05 -57.67 -25.09
C THR A 7 14.03 -57.30 -26.24
N PRO A 8 15.09 -58.10 -26.54
CA PRO A 8 16.30 -57.72 -27.31
C PRO A 8 16.54 -58.60 -28.60
N VAL A 9 17.23 -58.16 -29.68
CA VAL A 9 18.68 -58.29 -30.10
C VAL A 9 19.12 -59.57 -30.90
N LYS A 10 19.66 -59.34 -32.13
CA LYS A 10 20.75 -60.01 -32.95
C LYS A 10 20.66 -61.53 -33.31
N ALA A 11 21.34 -62.11 -34.33
CA ALA A 11 22.03 -61.73 -35.58
C ALA A 11 22.62 -63.00 -36.28
N ALA A 12 22.66 -63.02 -37.63
CA ALA A 12 23.61 -63.69 -38.60
C ALA A 12 23.84 -65.24 -38.55
N PRO A 13 24.42 -65.97 -39.58
CA PRO A 13 25.41 -65.54 -40.60
C PRO A 13 25.49 -66.21 -42.04
N LYS A 14 26.32 -65.56 -42.93
CA LYS A 14 27.30 -66.03 -43.99
C LYS A 14 26.90 -66.90 -45.23
N LYS A 15 27.02 -66.42 -46.51
CA LYS A 15 28.11 -66.46 -47.58
C LYS A 15 28.00 -67.67 -48.58
N PRO A 16 28.67 -67.77 -49.78
CA PRO A 16 29.25 -66.81 -50.78
C PRO A 16 29.17 -67.16 -52.33
N VAL A 17 29.37 -66.14 -53.20
CA VAL A 17 30.21 -65.99 -54.47
C VAL A 17 30.06 -66.84 -55.77
N ALA A 18 29.97 -66.17 -56.95
CA ALA A 18 30.87 -66.26 -58.17
C ALA A 18 30.35 -65.40 -59.38
N LYS A 19 31.07 -64.35 -59.88
CA LYS A 19 31.90 -64.17 -61.13
C LYS A 19 31.32 -64.66 -62.49
N LYS A 20 31.56 -64.11 -63.70
CA LYS A 20 32.01 -62.83 -64.35
C LYS A 20 32.06 -63.15 -65.88
N LYS A 21 31.75 -62.24 -66.83
CA LYS A 21 32.37 -62.17 -68.20
C LYS A 21 31.99 -60.90 -69.01
N THR A 22 32.90 -60.54 -69.92
CA THR A 22 33.19 -59.27 -70.62
C THR A 22 32.37 -58.99 -71.90
N PRO A 23 32.29 -57.73 -72.41
CA PRO A 23 31.62 -57.42 -73.68
C PRO A 23 32.56 -56.95 -74.82
N THR A 24 32.12 -57.19 -76.07
CA THR A 24 32.72 -56.75 -77.34
C THR A 24 31.95 -55.60 -78.00
N LYS A 25 32.67 -54.73 -78.73
CA LYS A 25 32.18 -53.54 -79.45
C LYS A 25 31.59 -53.84 -80.84
N ARG A 26 30.63 -53.03 -81.29
CA ARG A 26 30.41 -52.67 -82.72
C ARG A 26 29.90 -51.21 -82.85
N LYS A 27 30.49 -50.45 -83.79
CA LYS A 27 30.09 -49.12 -84.34
C LYS A 27 28.90 -49.31 -85.29
N SER A 28 28.07 -48.37 -85.79
CA SER A 28 28.02 -46.90 -85.99
C SER A 28 26.54 -46.55 -86.30
N THR A 29 25.99 -45.36 -86.03
CA THR A 29 25.99 -44.20 -86.95
C THR A 29 25.30 -43.01 -86.28
N ALA A 30 25.77 -41.81 -86.63
CA ALA A 30 25.34 -40.54 -86.06
C ALA A 30 24.02 -40.01 -86.68
N LYS A 31 23.14 -39.47 -85.83
CA LYS A 31 22.29 -38.33 -86.20
C LYS A 31 22.60 -37.18 -85.25
N LYS A 32 23.25 -36.13 -85.77
CA LYS A 32 23.40 -34.83 -85.10
C LYS A 32 22.00 -34.26 -84.85
N LYS A 33 21.53 -34.30 -83.60
CA LYS A 33 20.52 -33.33 -83.12
C LYS A 33 21.29 -32.14 -82.56
N VAL A 34 21.20 -31.02 -83.25
CA VAL A 34 21.59 -29.71 -82.73
C VAL A 34 20.81 -29.52 -81.42
N GLN A 35 21.49 -29.66 -80.28
CA GLN A 35 20.92 -29.33 -78.98
C GLN A 35 20.68 -27.83 -78.97
N ASN A 36 19.41 -27.46 -79.12
CA ASN A 36 18.95 -26.09 -79.01
C ASN A 36 19.12 -25.64 -77.55
N LYS A 37 20.29 -25.07 -77.22
CA LYS A 37 20.60 -24.53 -75.88
C LYS A 37 19.54 -23.55 -75.37
N ASN A 38 18.74 -22.94 -76.26
CA ASN A 38 17.64 -22.03 -75.91
C ASN A 38 16.45 -22.72 -75.22
N SER A 39 16.23 -24.03 -75.39
CA SER A 39 15.10 -24.75 -74.76
C SER A 39 15.35 -25.04 -73.28
N PHE A 40 16.61 -25.28 -72.88
CA PHE A 40 16.96 -25.57 -71.50
C PHE A 40 16.88 -24.31 -70.63
N TRP A 41 17.39 -23.18 -71.13
CA TRP A 41 17.29 -21.88 -70.46
C TRP A 41 15.84 -21.37 -70.36
N LYS A 42 15.01 -21.57 -71.39
CA LYS A 42 13.56 -21.29 -71.31
C LYS A 42 12.85 -22.16 -70.27
N ALA A 43 13.17 -23.46 -70.21
CA ALA A 43 12.62 -24.35 -69.19
C ALA A 43 13.07 -23.97 -67.77
N LEU A 44 14.35 -23.59 -67.59
CA LEU A 44 14.89 -23.12 -66.32
C LEU A 44 14.25 -21.79 -65.89
N PHE A 45 14.00 -20.88 -66.83
CA PHE A 45 13.33 -19.61 -66.58
C PHE A 45 11.85 -19.80 -66.21
N ILE A 46 11.12 -20.67 -66.93
CA ILE A 46 9.72 -21.01 -66.61
C ILE A 46 9.64 -21.73 -65.25
N LEU A 47 10.57 -22.65 -64.96
CA LEU A 47 10.67 -23.30 -63.65
C LEU A 47 10.94 -22.27 -62.54
N GLY A 48 11.87 -21.34 -62.77
CA GLY A 48 12.18 -20.25 -61.86
C GLY A 48 10.99 -19.32 -61.63
N LEU A 49 10.21 -19.02 -62.67
CA LEU A 49 9.02 -18.18 -62.58
C LEU A 49 7.88 -18.89 -61.85
N LYS A 50 7.68 -20.19 -62.09
CA LYS A 50 6.73 -21.02 -61.32
C LYS A 50 7.13 -21.15 -59.85
N LEU A 51 8.41 -21.39 -59.57
CA LEU A 51 8.95 -21.40 -58.21
C LEU A 51 8.79 -20.03 -57.54
N GLY A 52 9.05 -18.94 -58.26
CA GLY A 52 8.84 -17.57 -57.80
C GLY A 52 7.37 -17.29 -57.44
N LEU A 53 6.43 -17.74 -58.27
CA LEU A 53 4.99 -17.65 -57.98
C LEU A 53 4.58 -18.47 -56.76
N VAL A 54 5.13 -19.68 -56.59
CA VAL A 54 4.88 -20.49 -55.39
C VAL A 54 5.43 -19.81 -54.14
N VAL A 55 6.65 -19.27 -54.21
CA VAL A 55 7.26 -18.52 -53.09
C VAL A 55 6.43 -17.27 -52.76
N LEU A 56 5.98 -16.52 -53.79
CA LEU A 56 5.12 -15.36 -53.60
C LEU A 56 3.80 -15.76 -52.94
N ALA A 57 3.15 -16.82 -53.41
CA ALA A 57 1.92 -17.33 -52.82
C ALA A 57 2.12 -17.74 -51.34
N VAL A 58 3.23 -18.42 -51.02
CA VAL A 58 3.60 -18.75 -49.63
C VAL A 58 3.83 -17.50 -48.79
N LEU A 59 4.52 -16.49 -49.32
CA LEU A 59 4.75 -15.20 -48.62
C LEU A 59 3.45 -14.43 -48.39
N VAL A 60 2.51 -14.46 -49.33
CA VAL A 60 1.18 -13.85 -49.18
C VAL A 60 0.37 -14.58 -48.12
N ILE A 61 0.33 -15.92 -48.16
CA ILE A 61 -0.37 -16.74 -47.14
C ILE A 61 0.25 -16.49 -45.76
N ALA A 62 1.58 -16.51 -45.66
CA ALA A 62 2.28 -16.19 -44.43
C ALA A 62 2.01 -14.75 -43.96
N GLY A 63 1.91 -13.80 -44.90
CA GLY A 63 1.53 -12.41 -44.65
C GLY A 63 0.15 -12.31 -44.02
N ILE A 64 -0.86 -12.92 -44.63
CA ILE A 64 -2.24 -12.95 -44.11
C ILE A 64 -2.30 -13.58 -42.71
N TYR A 65 -1.55 -14.67 -42.50
CA TYR A 65 -1.46 -15.30 -41.19
C TYR A 65 -0.81 -14.38 -40.15
N LEU A 66 0.36 -13.79 -40.45
CA LEU A 66 1.06 -12.87 -39.57
C LEU A 66 0.26 -11.61 -39.29
N ASP A 67 -0.46 -11.12 -40.30
CA ASP A 67 -1.38 -10.00 -40.22
C ASP A 67 -2.51 -10.26 -39.23
N THR A 68 -3.11 -11.45 -39.30
CA THR A 68 -4.12 -11.89 -38.32
C THR A 68 -3.54 -11.97 -36.91
N VAL A 69 -2.31 -12.50 -36.76
CA VAL A 69 -1.60 -12.56 -35.46
C VAL A 69 -1.33 -11.16 -34.90
N VAL A 70 -0.87 -10.24 -35.74
CA VAL A 70 -0.64 -8.84 -35.37
C VAL A 70 -1.94 -8.16 -34.97
N LYS A 71 -2.99 -8.32 -35.77
CA LYS A 71 -4.32 -7.75 -35.50
C LYS A 71 -4.89 -8.23 -34.17
N ASN A 72 -4.92 -9.54 -33.94
CA ASN A 72 -5.43 -10.13 -32.70
C ASN A 72 -4.68 -9.63 -31.45
N ARG A 73 -3.39 -9.27 -31.60
CA ARG A 73 -2.58 -8.76 -30.51
C ARG A 73 -2.73 -7.25 -30.27
N PHE A 74 -2.77 -6.44 -31.32
CA PHE A 74 -2.77 -4.97 -31.21
C PHE A 74 -4.17 -4.36 -31.10
N ASP A 75 -5.17 -4.94 -31.75
CA ASP A 75 -6.58 -4.51 -31.62
C ASP A 75 -7.24 -5.09 -30.35
N GLY A 76 -6.67 -6.16 -29.80
CA GLY A 76 -7.08 -6.76 -28.53
C GLY A 76 -6.28 -6.24 -27.34
N GLN A 77 -6.17 -7.08 -26.30
CA GLN A 77 -5.37 -6.77 -25.11
C GLN A 77 -3.87 -6.94 -25.40
N LEU A 78 -3.21 -5.85 -25.81
CA LEU A 78 -1.78 -5.82 -26.14
C LEU A 78 -0.89 -6.31 -24.99
N PHE A 79 -1.25 -5.92 -23.77
CA PHE A 79 -0.58 -6.28 -22.52
C PHE A 79 -1.60 -6.73 -21.49
N LYS A 80 -1.24 -7.75 -20.69
CA LYS A 80 -1.89 -7.96 -19.41
C LYS A 80 -1.32 -6.94 -18.44
N LEU A 81 -2.13 -5.96 -18.08
CA LEU A 81 -1.71 -4.85 -17.23
C LEU A 81 -1.97 -5.19 -15.76
N PRO A 82 -0.95 -5.12 -14.90
CA PRO A 82 -1.14 -5.35 -13.47
C PRO A 82 -2.03 -4.26 -12.87
N THR A 83 -2.67 -4.59 -11.76
CA THR A 83 -3.44 -3.61 -10.99
C THR A 83 -2.47 -2.67 -10.28
N VAL A 84 -2.56 -1.38 -10.54
CA VAL A 84 -1.72 -0.34 -9.93
C VAL A 84 -2.35 0.13 -8.62
N VAL A 85 -1.58 0.12 -7.54
CA VAL A 85 -2.05 0.50 -6.20
C VAL A 85 -1.46 1.83 -5.76
N TYR A 86 -2.33 2.76 -5.37
CA TYR A 86 -1.98 4.07 -4.84
C TYR A 86 -2.35 4.21 -3.36
N SER A 87 -1.63 5.07 -2.64
CA SER A 87 -1.97 5.46 -1.27
C SER A 87 -3.26 6.30 -1.21
N ARG A 88 -3.62 6.79 -0.02
CA ARG A 88 -4.68 7.79 0.09
C ARG A 88 -4.34 9.04 -0.72
N VAL A 89 -5.37 9.67 -1.27
CA VAL A 89 -5.31 11.04 -1.79
C VAL A 89 -5.34 12.00 -0.60
N LEU A 90 -4.41 12.95 -0.53
CA LEU A 90 -4.47 14.01 0.47
C LEU A 90 -5.36 15.13 -0.04
N SER A 91 -6.53 15.29 0.57
CA SER A 91 -7.42 16.42 0.33
C SER A 91 -7.15 17.52 1.35
N LEU A 92 -6.87 18.72 0.86
CA LEU A 92 -6.64 19.93 1.64
C LEU A 92 -7.83 20.87 1.48
N SER A 93 -8.34 21.42 2.58
CA SER A 93 -9.43 22.40 2.56
C SER A 93 -9.16 23.57 3.53
N PRO A 94 -9.61 24.79 3.23
CA PRO A 94 -9.60 25.90 4.18
C PRO A 94 -10.32 25.55 5.49
N GLY A 95 -9.74 25.92 6.62
CA GLY A 95 -10.25 25.59 7.97
C GLY A 95 -9.80 24.22 8.51
N GLN A 96 -9.11 23.42 7.70
CA GLN A 96 -8.59 22.13 8.16
C GLN A 96 -7.44 22.31 9.15
N ASN A 97 -7.51 21.61 10.29
CA ASN A 97 -6.46 21.56 11.31
C ASN A 97 -5.26 20.71 10.84
N ILE A 98 -4.56 21.19 9.81
CA ILE A 98 -3.33 20.57 9.29
C ILE A 98 -2.20 21.60 9.32
N SER A 99 -1.10 21.24 9.96
CA SER A 99 0.05 22.13 10.08
C SER A 99 0.86 22.19 8.78
N LEU A 100 1.48 23.35 8.55
CA LEU A 100 2.45 23.56 7.47
C LEU A 100 3.56 22.50 7.48
N LYS A 101 4.04 22.10 8.66
CA LYS A 101 5.06 21.05 8.82
C LYS A 101 4.54 19.68 8.35
N SER A 102 3.28 19.36 8.61
CA SER A 102 2.67 18.11 8.13
C SER A 102 2.58 18.11 6.61
N VAL A 103 2.11 19.19 5.98
CA VAL A 103 2.04 19.30 4.52
C VAL A 103 3.44 19.21 3.89
N LYS A 104 4.45 19.87 4.47
CA LYS A 104 5.85 19.70 4.02
C LYS A 104 6.30 18.25 4.07
N SER A 105 5.99 17.54 5.16
CA SER A 105 6.39 16.14 5.32
C SER A 105 5.74 15.25 4.25
N GLU A 106 4.50 15.55 3.86
CA GLU A 106 3.81 14.85 2.76
C GLU A 106 4.48 15.12 1.41
N LEU A 107 4.76 16.39 1.11
CA LEU A 107 5.43 16.78 -0.13
C LEU A 107 6.84 16.16 -0.24
N ASP A 108 7.62 16.20 0.84
CA ASP A 108 8.95 15.57 0.91
C ASP A 108 8.87 14.05 0.72
N PHE A 109 7.82 13.43 1.27
CA PHE A 109 7.58 12.01 1.12
C PHE A 109 7.22 11.63 -0.32
N LEU A 110 6.37 12.44 -0.98
CA LEU A 110 6.04 12.37 -2.40
C LEU A 110 7.16 12.89 -3.33
N LYS A 111 8.35 13.17 -2.80
CA LYS A 111 9.54 13.61 -3.55
C LYS A 111 9.36 14.93 -4.30
N TYR A 112 8.47 15.80 -3.83
CA TYR A 112 8.47 17.18 -4.30
C TYR A 112 9.83 17.83 -4.00
N GLN A 113 10.31 18.64 -4.94
CA GLN A 113 11.60 19.30 -4.84
C GLN A 113 11.43 20.68 -4.21
N LYS A 114 12.14 20.91 -3.09
CA LYS A 114 12.16 22.22 -2.46
C LYS A 114 13.07 23.17 -3.24
N VAL A 115 12.50 24.25 -3.78
CA VAL A 115 13.20 25.28 -4.58
C VAL A 115 12.89 26.68 -4.06
N GLY A 116 13.63 27.69 -4.56
CA GLY A 116 13.37 29.09 -4.22
C GLY A 116 12.09 29.63 -4.86
N GLN A 117 11.85 29.29 -6.13
CA GLN A 117 10.66 29.65 -6.89
C GLN A 117 10.21 28.43 -7.70
N PRO A 118 9.03 27.84 -7.43
CA PRO A 118 8.52 26.71 -8.20
C PRO A 118 8.24 27.13 -9.64
N GLN A 119 8.78 26.38 -10.59
CA GLN A 119 8.57 26.60 -12.04
C GLN A 119 8.07 25.34 -12.76
N ARG A 120 8.20 24.16 -12.13
CA ARG A 120 7.81 22.89 -12.73
C ARG A 120 6.90 22.07 -11.81
N PRO A 121 6.05 21.19 -12.36
CA PRO A 121 5.30 20.22 -11.57
C PRO A 121 6.21 19.41 -10.65
N GLY A 122 5.74 19.16 -9.42
CA GLY A 122 6.54 18.46 -8.42
C GLY A 122 7.55 19.35 -7.69
N GLU A 123 7.50 20.67 -7.85
CA GLU A 123 8.30 21.63 -7.08
C GLU A 123 7.47 22.36 -6.03
N TYR A 124 8.12 22.73 -4.92
CA TYR A 124 7.51 23.58 -3.90
C TYR A 124 8.53 24.54 -3.27
N SER A 125 8.05 25.68 -2.80
CA SER A 125 8.77 26.59 -1.91
C SER A 125 7.96 26.77 -0.63
N SER A 126 8.58 27.29 0.42
CA SER A 126 7.84 27.50 1.66
C SER A 126 8.50 28.51 2.57
N SER A 127 7.66 29.22 3.31
CA SER A 127 8.03 30.13 4.38
C SER A 127 7.57 29.59 5.75
N SER A 128 7.48 30.47 6.75
CA SER A 128 6.90 30.17 8.06
C SER A 128 5.37 30.06 8.03
N THR A 129 4.70 30.69 7.07
CA THR A 129 3.22 30.78 7.01
C THR A 129 2.64 30.37 5.66
N LYS A 130 3.48 30.06 4.66
CA LYS A 130 3.00 29.71 3.31
C LYS A 130 3.76 28.54 2.70
N ILE A 131 3.08 27.83 1.82
CA ILE A 131 3.67 26.87 0.88
C ILE A 131 3.20 27.24 -0.52
N GLU A 132 4.13 27.47 -1.43
CA GLU A 132 3.85 27.55 -2.86
C GLU A 132 4.21 26.20 -3.48
N LEU A 133 3.33 25.61 -4.28
CA LEU A 133 3.67 24.39 -5.00
C LEU A 133 3.03 24.37 -6.39
N ILE A 134 3.63 23.57 -7.27
CA ILE A 134 3.01 23.18 -8.54
C ILE A 134 2.66 21.69 -8.42
N ARG A 135 1.39 21.41 -8.11
CA ARG A 135 0.85 20.05 -7.97
C ARG A 135 0.93 19.35 -9.33
N ARG A 136 1.32 18.06 -9.34
CA ARG A 136 1.53 17.26 -10.57
C ARG A 136 0.24 16.97 -11.33
N PRO A 137 0.25 16.89 -12.68
CA PRO A 137 -0.91 16.34 -13.37
C PRO A 137 -1.14 14.90 -12.89
N PHE A 138 -2.39 14.51 -12.69
CA PHE A 138 -2.72 13.18 -12.19
C PHE A 138 -4.14 12.78 -12.56
N GLU A 139 -4.33 11.50 -12.85
CA GLU A 139 -5.65 10.91 -13.04
C GLU A 139 -6.23 10.44 -11.71
N PHE A 140 -7.01 11.30 -11.07
CA PHE A 140 -7.71 10.97 -9.84
C PHE A 140 -8.89 10.02 -10.12
N GLN A 141 -9.49 9.49 -9.05
CA GLN A 141 -10.66 8.63 -9.16
C GLN A 141 -11.89 9.33 -9.78
N GLN A 142 -11.93 10.68 -9.74
CA GLN A 142 -12.97 11.50 -10.39
C GLN A 142 -12.65 11.87 -11.85
N GLY A 143 -11.44 11.59 -12.32
CA GLY A 143 -10.96 11.96 -13.64
C GLY A 143 -9.59 12.66 -13.66
N PRO A 144 -9.08 12.99 -14.85
CA PRO A 144 -7.81 13.68 -15.02
C PRO A 144 -7.86 15.12 -14.52
N GLU A 145 -6.86 15.51 -13.74
CA GLU A 145 -6.62 16.91 -13.42
C GLU A 145 -5.22 17.34 -13.89
N PRO A 146 -5.09 18.49 -14.60
CA PRO A 146 -3.80 19.04 -15.00
C PRO A 146 -3.01 19.51 -13.77
N ASP A 147 -1.78 19.93 -13.98
CA ASP A 147 -0.97 20.56 -12.93
C ASP A 147 -1.64 21.83 -12.38
N ARG A 148 -1.34 22.16 -11.13
CA ARG A 148 -1.92 23.31 -10.44
C ARG A 148 -0.87 24.09 -9.67
N HIS A 149 -0.62 25.32 -10.09
CA HIS A 149 0.22 26.26 -9.35
C HIS A 149 -0.61 26.95 -8.26
N VAL A 150 -0.29 26.65 -6.99
CA VAL A 150 -1.10 27.04 -5.84
C VAL A 150 -0.25 27.59 -4.69
N MET A 151 -0.86 28.48 -3.91
CA MET A 151 -0.34 29.00 -2.66
C MET A 151 -1.26 28.60 -1.51
N LEU A 152 -0.70 27.92 -0.52
CA LEU A 152 -1.34 27.51 0.73
C LEU A 152 -0.93 28.49 1.84
N TYR A 153 -1.90 28.98 2.61
CA TYR A 153 -1.68 29.92 3.71
C TYR A 153 -2.03 29.26 5.04
N PHE A 154 -1.14 29.37 6.03
CA PHE A 154 -1.27 28.74 7.33
C PHE A 154 -1.17 29.75 8.47
N ASN A 155 -1.83 29.43 9.59
CA ASN A 155 -1.67 30.10 10.88
C ASN A 155 -1.51 29.03 12.00
N SER A 156 -1.72 29.42 13.27
CA SER A 156 -1.72 28.50 14.42
C SER A 156 -2.80 27.42 14.35
N ASP A 157 -3.92 27.70 13.69
CA ASP A 157 -5.12 26.86 13.68
C ASP A 157 -5.16 25.90 12.49
N GLY A 158 -4.20 26.03 11.55
CA GLY A 158 -4.05 25.14 10.40
C GLY A 158 -4.07 25.87 9.05
N LEU A 159 -4.62 25.21 8.04
CA LEU A 159 -4.70 25.71 6.67
C LEU A 159 -5.86 26.70 6.53
N GLN A 160 -5.56 27.95 6.23
CA GLN A 160 -6.54 29.04 6.17
C GLN A 160 -7.06 29.33 4.78
N LYS A 161 -6.20 29.24 3.76
CA LYS A 161 -6.55 29.61 2.38
C LYS A 161 -5.75 28.82 1.37
N ILE A 162 -6.40 28.50 0.25
CA ILE A 162 -5.80 27.91 -0.94
C ILE A 162 -6.06 28.89 -2.10
N VAL A 163 -5.01 29.34 -2.78
CA VAL A 163 -5.11 30.25 -3.93
C VAL A 163 -4.48 29.61 -5.14
N ASN A 164 -5.23 29.50 -6.24
CA ASN A 164 -4.66 29.19 -7.54
C ASN A 164 -3.94 30.43 -8.08
N LEU A 165 -2.64 30.32 -8.32
CA LEU A 165 -1.80 31.43 -8.75
C LEU A 165 -1.95 31.77 -10.23
N SER A 166 -2.32 30.80 -11.07
CA SER A 166 -2.54 31.00 -12.50
C SER A 166 -3.78 31.87 -12.77
N VAL A 167 -4.89 31.60 -12.08
CA VAL A 167 -6.15 32.36 -12.25
C VAL A 167 -6.42 33.37 -11.12
N LYS A 168 -5.55 33.44 -10.12
CA LYS A 168 -5.64 34.32 -8.93
C LYS A 168 -6.96 34.19 -8.16
N LYS A 169 -7.56 32.99 -8.13
CA LYS A 169 -8.82 32.70 -7.42
C LYS A 169 -8.58 31.80 -6.21
N GLN A 170 -9.41 31.98 -5.18
CA GLN A 170 -9.44 31.08 -4.03
C GLN A 170 -10.10 29.74 -4.42
N MET A 171 -9.57 28.65 -3.87
CA MET A 171 -10.11 27.30 -4.05
C MET A 171 -10.74 26.81 -2.75
N GLY A 172 -11.82 26.05 -2.87
CA GLY A 172 -12.47 25.38 -1.72
C GLY A 172 -11.73 24.12 -1.27
N PHE A 173 -10.98 23.48 -2.16
CA PHE A 173 -10.15 22.33 -1.84
C PHE A 173 -8.99 22.19 -2.82
N LEU A 174 -8.00 21.37 -2.47
CA LEU A 174 -6.90 20.93 -3.32
C LEU A 174 -6.62 19.46 -3.02
N GLN A 175 -6.57 18.63 -4.05
CA GLN A 175 -6.07 17.27 -3.92
C GLN A 175 -4.59 17.22 -4.29
N ILE A 176 -3.81 16.51 -3.47
CA ILE A 176 -2.43 16.13 -3.78
C ILE A 176 -2.45 14.68 -4.24
N GLU A 177 -1.74 14.39 -5.33
CA GLU A 177 -1.66 13.07 -5.93
C GLU A 177 -1.11 12.02 -4.94
N PRO A 178 -1.65 10.79 -4.95
CA PRO A 178 -1.24 9.75 -4.04
C PRO A 178 0.10 9.13 -4.45
N GLN A 179 0.77 8.49 -3.49
CA GLN A 179 1.98 7.74 -3.77
C GLN A 179 1.64 6.44 -4.51
N PHE A 180 2.42 6.10 -5.54
CA PHE A 180 2.46 4.74 -6.07
C PHE A 180 3.02 3.77 -5.02
N LEU A 181 2.18 2.85 -4.55
CA LEU A 181 2.54 1.86 -3.54
C LEU A 181 3.06 0.57 -4.14
N GLY A 182 2.70 0.24 -5.38
CA GLY A 182 3.11 -1.00 -6.03
C GLY A 182 2.04 -1.53 -6.96
N MET A 183 2.15 -2.81 -7.27
CA MET A 183 1.25 -3.52 -8.18
C MET A 183 0.70 -4.79 -7.52
N LEU A 184 -0.50 -5.20 -7.94
CA LEU A 184 -1.10 -6.51 -7.62
C LEU A 184 -1.13 -7.38 -8.90
N ASP A 185 -1.39 -8.67 -8.71
CA ASP A 185 -1.60 -9.65 -9.80
C ASP A 185 -0.35 -10.03 -10.60
N ALA A 186 0.77 -10.18 -9.88
CA ALA A 186 2.07 -10.62 -10.40
C ALA A 186 2.17 -12.13 -10.73
N ASP A 187 1.09 -12.75 -11.23
CA ASP A 187 1.18 -14.11 -11.78
C ASP A 187 1.89 -14.12 -13.15
N ASP A 188 2.26 -12.95 -13.67
CA ASP A 188 3.12 -12.75 -14.84
C ASP A 188 4.50 -12.26 -14.39
N ASP A 189 5.56 -12.88 -14.92
CA ASP A 189 6.96 -12.52 -14.62
C ASP A 189 7.31 -11.10 -15.08
N GLN A 190 6.40 -10.42 -15.80
CA GLN A 190 6.59 -9.12 -16.40
C GLN A 190 5.66 -8.05 -15.82
N GLN A 191 6.26 -7.01 -15.23
CA GLN A 191 5.55 -5.88 -14.63
C GLN A 191 5.69 -4.64 -15.52
N ARG A 192 4.59 -3.90 -15.69
CA ARG A 192 4.50 -2.69 -16.53
C ARG A 192 3.60 -1.65 -15.88
N LEU A 193 4.01 -0.39 -15.95
CA LEU A 193 3.14 0.77 -15.69
C LEU A 193 2.83 1.38 -17.05
N PHE A 194 1.61 1.13 -17.55
CA PHE A 194 1.20 1.62 -18.86
C PHE A 194 1.04 3.14 -18.82
N LEU A 195 1.64 3.81 -19.80
CA LEU A 195 1.48 5.24 -20.07
C LEU A 195 1.15 5.43 -21.54
N ARG A 196 0.28 6.39 -21.83
CA ARG A 196 -0.02 6.83 -23.21
C ARG A 196 1.17 7.59 -23.79
N ARG A 197 1.27 7.64 -25.12
CA ARG A 197 2.35 8.35 -25.84
C ARG A 197 2.55 9.79 -25.36
N GLU A 198 1.46 10.51 -25.11
CA GLU A 198 1.43 11.91 -24.70
C GLU A 198 2.02 12.15 -23.29
N GLN A 199 2.08 11.12 -22.45
CA GLN A 199 2.62 11.20 -21.09
C GLN A 199 4.15 11.02 -21.06
N PHE A 200 4.77 10.62 -22.17
CA PHE A 200 6.22 10.49 -22.26
C PHE A 200 6.85 11.84 -22.66
N PRO A 201 7.91 12.30 -21.97
CA PRO A 201 8.60 13.54 -22.35
C PRO A 201 9.16 13.47 -23.77
N GLU A 202 8.90 14.48 -24.60
CA GLU A 202 9.41 14.55 -25.97
C GLU A 202 10.94 14.43 -26.02
N VAL A 203 11.64 15.10 -25.09
CA VAL A 203 13.12 15.01 -25.00
C VAL A 203 13.61 13.56 -24.79
N MET A 204 12.82 12.70 -24.13
CA MET A 204 13.15 11.28 -23.99
C MET A 204 12.93 10.52 -25.30
N VAL A 205 11.82 10.82 -25.99
CA VAL A 205 11.50 10.23 -27.28
C VAL A 205 12.59 10.58 -28.28
N ASP A 206 12.97 11.85 -28.38
CA ASP A 206 14.05 12.32 -29.24
C ASP A 206 15.37 11.62 -28.90
N ALA A 207 15.68 11.45 -27.61
CA ALA A 207 16.86 10.70 -27.17
C ALA A 207 16.84 9.23 -27.65
N LEU A 208 15.68 8.58 -27.55
CA LEU A 208 15.48 7.20 -28.00
C LEU A 208 15.66 7.09 -29.51
N LEU A 209 15.04 7.98 -30.29
CA LEU A 209 15.14 8.01 -31.75
C LEU A 209 16.58 8.29 -32.19
N ALA A 210 17.23 9.31 -31.62
CA ALA A 210 18.62 9.66 -31.92
C ALA A 210 19.62 8.50 -31.66
N THR A 211 19.30 7.66 -30.68
CA THR A 211 20.15 6.54 -30.24
C THR A 211 19.87 5.23 -30.97
N GLU A 212 18.61 4.87 -31.14
CA GLU A 212 18.19 3.55 -31.62
C GLU A 212 17.68 3.56 -33.07
N ASP A 213 16.98 4.62 -33.51
CA ASP A 213 16.36 4.66 -34.84
C ASP A 213 16.04 6.10 -35.31
N ARG A 214 17.01 6.74 -35.97
CA ARG A 214 16.95 8.18 -36.31
C ARG A 214 15.88 8.52 -37.34
N ASP A 215 15.69 7.62 -38.30
CA ASP A 215 14.77 7.83 -39.43
C ASP A 215 13.43 7.12 -39.18
N PHE A 216 13.09 6.87 -37.90
CA PHE A 216 11.93 6.06 -37.49
C PHE A 216 10.62 6.49 -38.16
N TYR A 217 10.35 7.81 -38.22
CA TYR A 217 9.13 8.34 -38.83
C TYR A 217 9.16 8.33 -40.37
N GLN A 218 10.30 8.06 -41.00
CA GLN A 218 10.49 8.15 -42.45
C GLN A 218 10.44 6.80 -43.16
N HIS A 219 10.78 5.70 -42.48
CA HIS A 219 10.83 4.37 -43.08
C HIS A 219 9.59 3.53 -42.75
N ASP A 220 9.24 2.54 -43.56
CA ASP A 220 8.08 1.67 -43.32
C ASP A 220 8.47 0.43 -42.51
N GLY A 221 8.84 0.58 -41.24
CA GLY A 221 9.14 -0.55 -40.33
C GLY A 221 10.52 -1.18 -40.49
N ILE A 222 11.15 -1.10 -41.66
CA ILE A 222 12.52 -1.52 -41.91
C ILE A 222 13.31 -0.38 -42.54
N SER A 223 14.59 -0.23 -42.19
CA SER A 223 15.48 0.77 -42.79
C SER A 223 16.57 0.10 -43.63
N PRO A 224 16.42 0.04 -44.96
CA PRO A 224 17.44 -0.52 -45.84
C PRO A 224 18.79 0.20 -45.71
N LEU A 225 18.75 1.53 -45.54
CA LEU A 225 19.93 2.37 -45.34
C LEU A 225 20.65 2.01 -44.03
N ALA A 226 19.92 1.80 -42.93
CA ALA A 226 20.51 1.39 -41.66
C ALA A 226 21.13 -0.01 -41.73
N ILE A 227 20.46 -0.95 -42.42
CA ILE A 227 20.97 -2.31 -42.64
C ILE A 227 22.27 -2.28 -43.46
N ALA A 228 22.29 -1.55 -44.58
CA ALA A 228 23.47 -1.42 -45.43
C ALA A 228 24.64 -0.76 -44.68
N ARG A 229 24.37 0.32 -43.94
CA ARG A 229 25.37 1.02 -43.11
C ARG A 229 25.96 0.10 -42.05
N ALA A 230 25.12 -0.63 -41.31
CA ALA A 230 25.55 -1.58 -40.30
C ALA A 230 26.37 -2.73 -40.92
N MET A 231 25.99 -3.23 -42.10
CA MET A 231 26.73 -4.27 -42.81
C MET A 231 28.15 -3.82 -43.17
N VAL A 232 28.31 -2.62 -43.74
CA VAL A 232 29.62 -2.06 -44.09
C VAL A 232 30.52 -1.91 -42.85
N VAL A 233 29.97 -1.37 -41.75
CA VAL A 233 30.73 -1.18 -40.50
C VAL A 233 31.13 -2.51 -39.87
N ASN A 234 30.23 -3.49 -39.85
CA ASN A 234 30.49 -4.81 -39.27
C ASN A 234 31.52 -5.61 -40.08
N ILE A 235 31.50 -5.49 -41.42
CA ILE A 235 32.53 -6.08 -42.30
C ILE A 235 33.90 -5.46 -42.01
N LYS A 236 33.98 -4.13 -41.93
CA LYS A 236 35.24 -3.43 -41.61
C LYS A 236 35.79 -3.78 -40.24
N ALA A 237 34.93 -4.02 -39.26
CA ALA A 237 35.33 -4.32 -37.89
C ALA A 237 35.58 -5.82 -37.60
N GLY A 238 35.28 -6.72 -38.54
CA GLY A 238 35.42 -8.18 -38.37
C GLY A 238 34.51 -8.80 -37.30
N ARG A 239 33.61 -8.02 -36.72
CA ARG A 239 32.63 -8.43 -35.69
C ARG A 239 31.41 -7.53 -35.75
N THR A 240 30.29 -7.95 -35.17
CA THR A 240 29.10 -7.11 -35.06
C THR A 240 29.35 -5.97 -34.07
N VAL A 241 29.52 -4.75 -34.58
CA VAL A 241 29.74 -3.52 -33.81
C VAL A 241 28.50 -2.62 -33.80
N GLN A 242 27.78 -2.56 -34.93
CA GLN A 242 26.59 -1.72 -35.10
C GLN A 242 25.36 -2.58 -35.47
N GLY A 243 24.24 -2.30 -34.83
CA GLY A 243 22.95 -2.90 -35.14
C GLY A 243 22.23 -2.09 -36.21
N GLY A 244 21.63 -2.77 -37.21
CA GLY A 244 20.79 -2.14 -38.24
C GLY A 244 19.29 -2.42 -38.04
N SER A 245 18.85 -2.63 -36.79
CA SER A 245 17.45 -2.97 -36.49
C SER A 245 16.66 -1.75 -36.06
N THR A 246 15.48 -1.56 -36.64
CA THR A 246 14.56 -0.44 -36.34
C THR A 246 13.80 -0.67 -35.03
N LEU A 247 13.16 0.36 -34.49
CA LEU A 247 12.29 0.23 -33.31
C LEU A 247 11.11 -0.70 -33.58
N THR A 248 10.48 -0.62 -34.76
CA THR A 248 9.40 -1.52 -35.16
C THR A 248 9.85 -2.98 -35.20
N GLN A 249 11.08 -3.25 -35.67
CA GLN A 249 11.67 -4.59 -35.63
C GLN A 249 11.94 -5.08 -34.21
N GLN A 250 12.48 -4.20 -33.35
CA GLN A 250 12.68 -4.53 -31.94
C GLN A 250 11.36 -4.85 -31.22
N LEU A 251 10.31 -4.08 -31.50
CA LEU A 251 8.96 -4.33 -30.99
C LEU A 251 8.41 -5.68 -31.48
N ALA A 252 8.52 -5.95 -32.79
CA ALA A 252 8.10 -7.21 -33.38
C ALA A 252 8.79 -8.42 -32.72
N LYS A 253 10.09 -8.28 -32.44
CA LYS A 253 10.88 -9.30 -31.73
C LYS A 253 10.36 -9.54 -30.32
N ASN A 254 10.09 -8.48 -29.56
CA ASN A 254 9.72 -8.60 -28.14
C ASN A 254 8.29 -9.13 -27.96
N LEU A 255 7.34 -8.74 -28.84
CA LEU A 255 5.93 -9.11 -28.71
C LEU A 255 5.56 -10.46 -29.33
N PHE A 256 6.19 -10.85 -30.45
CA PHE A 256 5.69 -11.96 -31.27
C PHE A 256 6.66 -13.12 -31.44
N LEU A 257 7.93 -12.96 -31.11
CA LEU A 257 8.97 -13.92 -31.45
C LEU A 257 9.70 -14.43 -30.20
N SER A 258 10.27 -15.64 -30.30
CA SER A 258 11.10 -16.22 -29.25
C SER A 258 12.52 -15.62 -29.24
N SER A 259 13.28 -15.89 -28.18
CA SER A 259 14.66 -15.41 -28.00
C SER A 259 15.71 -16.14 -28.86
N GLU A 260 15.30 -17.10 -29.69
CA GLU A 260 16.20 -17.91 -30.53
C GLU A 260 17.01 -17.07 -31.52
N ARG A 261 18.29 -17.37 -31.72
CA ARG A 261 19.14 -16.60 -32.65
C ARG A 261 19.23 -17.26 -34.03
N THR A 262 18.16 -17.17 -34.83
CA THR A 262 18.13 -17.67 -36.21
C THR A 262 17.91 -16.57 -37.25
N LEU A 263 18.47 -16.73 -38.46
CA LEU A 263 18.22 -15.83 -39.59
C LEU A 263 16.73 -15.84 -39.98
N TRP A 264 16.07 -16.99 -39.88
CA TRP A 264 14.64 -17.13 -40.15
C TRP A 264 13.78 -16.29 -39.20
N ARG A 265 14.12 -16.26 -37.90
CA ARG A 265 13.48 -15.33 -36.95
C ARG A 265 13.64 -13.89 -37.40
N LYS A 266 14.82 -13.49 -37.90
CA LYS A 266 15.08 -12.12 -38.35
C LYS A 266 14.28 -11.72 -39.60
N VAL A 267 14.04 -12.66 -40.52
CA VAL A 267 13.14 -12.46 -41.66
C VAL A 267 11.69 -12.29 -41.19
N ARG A 268 11.22 -13.12 -40.26
CA ARG A 268 9.89 -12.97 -39.65
C ARG A 268 9.73 -11.64 -38.92
N GLU A 269 10.75 -11.21 -38.18
CA GLU A 269 10.80 -9.91 -37.50
C GLU A 269 10.64 -8.74 -38.48
N ALA A 270 11.38 -8.77 -39.60
CA ALA A 270 11.26 -7.75 -40.63
C ALA A 270 9.86 -7.75 -41.28
N TYR A 271 9.28 -8.92 -41.55
CA TYR A 271 7.96 -8.99 -42.17
C TYR A 271 6.85 -8.50 -41.23
N ILE A 272 6.89 -8.90 -39.95
CA ILE A 272 5.96 -8.38 -38.93
C ILE A 272 6.14 -6.87 -38.78
N ALA A 273 7.36 -6.34 -38.84
CA ALA A 273 7.61 -4.91 -38.77
C ALA A 273 6.97 -4.12 -39.93
N LEU A 274 7.04 -4.63 -41.16
CA LEU A 274 6.34 -4.06 -42.32
C LEU A 274 4.82 -4.04 -42.09
N ILE A 275 4.25 -5.14 -41.57
CA ILE A 275 2.81 -5.27 -41.29
C ILE A 275 2.38 -4.26 -40.20
N LEU A 276 3.16 -4.13 -39.13
CA LEU A 276 2.88 -3.20 -38.05
C LEU A 276 2.83 -1.75 -38.55
N ASP A 277 3.84 -1.33 -39.32
CA ASP A 277 3.92 0.04 -39.85
C ASP A 277 2.86 0.34 -40.91
N TYR A 278 2.42 -0.68 -41.66
CA TYR A 278 1.32 -0.52 -42.60
C TYR A 278 -0.03 -0.33 -41.90
N ARG A 279 -0.24 -0.97 -40.73
CA ARG A 279 -1.54 -0.98 -40.03
C ARG A 279 -1.70 0.11 -38.98
N TYR A 280 -0.64 0.46 -38.26
CA TYR A 280 -0.72 1.32 -37.09
C TYR A 280 0.13 2.57 -37.30
N SER A 281 -0.31 3.68 -36.70
CA SER A 281 0.48 4.91 -36.71
C SER A 281 1.82 4.72 -35.99
N LYS A 282 2.81 5.52 -36.40
CA LYS A 282 4.13 5.58 -35.76
C LYS A 282 4.03 5.81 -34.26
N ASP A 283 3.12 6.69 -33.84
CA ASP A 283 2.91 6.98 -32.42
C ASP A 283 2.33 5.79 -31.66
N ARG A 284 1.46 4.99 -32.26
CA ARG A 284 0.95 3.77 -31.63
C ARG A 284 2.03 2.68 -31.52
N ILE A 285 2.89 2.56 -32.53
CA ILE A 285 4.06 1.64 -32.50
C ILE A 285 5.04 2.08 -31.42
N LEU A 286 5.32 3.39 -31.35
CA LEU A 286 6.22 3.96 -30.36
C LEU A 286 5.65 3.81 -28.95
N GLU A 287 4.35 4.07 -28.73
CA GLU A 287 3.67 3.83 -27.45
C GLU A 287 3.82 2.39 -26.99
N ALA A 288 3.56 1.43 -27.89
CA ALA A 288 3.73 0.02 -27.60
C ALA A 288 5.18 -0.32 -27.25
N TYR A 289 6.16 0.25 -27.97
CA TYR A 289 7.58 0.06 -27.68
C TYR A 289 7.99 0.63 -26.31
N LEU A 290 7.58 1.86 -26.01
CA LEU A 290 7.90 2.55 -24.76
C LEU A 290 7.36 1.82 -23.53
N ASN A 291 6.26 1.07 -23.68
CA ASN A 291 5.68 0.25 -22.61
C ASN A 291 6.19 -1.21 -22.59
N GLU A 292 6.72 -1.71 -23.71
CA GLU A 292 7.14 -3.11 -23.85
C GLU A 292 8.60 -3.36 -23.49
N VAL A 293 9.48 -2.39 -23.74
CA VAL A 293 10.93 -2.61 -23.65
C VAL A 293 11.37 -3.08 -22.26
N TYR A 294 12.15 -4.16 -22.20
CA TYR A 294 12.76 -4.63 -20.95
C TYR A 294 13.80 -3.62 -20.48
N LEU A 295 13.74 -3.20 -19.21
CA LEU A 295 14.65 -2.22 -18.61
C LEU A 295 15.31 -2.71 -17.31
N GLY A 296 15.05 -3.94 -16.90
CA GLY A 296 15.83 -4.61 -15.86
C GLY A 296 15.00 -5.58 -15.02
N GLN A 297 15.58 -6.02 -13.91
CA GLN A 297 14.98 -7.00 -13.01
C GLN A 297 15.00 -6.48 -11.58
N THR A 298 13.91 -6.67 -10.83
CA THR A 298 13.90 -6.51 -9.38
C THR A 298 13.37 -7.78 -8.71
N GLY A 299 14.24 -8.50 -7.99
CA GLY A 299 13.86 -9.79 -7.42
C GLY A 299 13.45 -10.79 -8.52
N GLY A 300 12.26 -11.37 -8.38
CA GLY A 300 11.66 -12.28 -9.37
C GLY A 300 10.95 -11.58 -10.54
N GLU A 301 10.83 -10.25 -10.52
CA GLU A 301 9.96 -9.51 -11.44
C GLU A 301 10.76 -8.73 -12.51
N ALA A 302 10.38 -8.87 -13.77
CA ALA A 302 10.93 -8.12 -14.90
C ALA A 302 10.28 -6.73 -15.00
N VAL A 303 11.12 -5.70 -15.09
CA VAL A 303 10.71 -4.31 -15.26
C VAL A 303 10.62 -4.02 -16.75
N HIS A 304 9.40 -3.86 -17.26
CA HIS A 304 9.14 -3.47 -18.63
C HIS A 304 8.53 -2.07 -18.69
N GLY A 305 8.91 -1.35 -19.74
CA GLY A 305 8.46 0.00 -20.04
C GLY A 305 9.13 1.10 -19.23
N PHE A 306 9.26 2.27 -19.85
CA PHE A 306 9.95 3.41 -19.26
C PHE A 306 9.22 3.98 -18.04
N GLY A 307 7.87 3.93 -18.02
CA GLY A 307 7.06 4.41 -16.91
C GLY A 307 7.38 3.71 -15.59
N LEU A 308 7.42 2.37 -15.60
CA LEU A 308 7.79 1.60 -14.40
C LEU A 308 9.27 1.76 -14.06
N ALA A 309 10.15 1.81 -15.05
CA ALA A 309 11.57 2.00 -14.83
C ALA A 309 11.88 3.31 -14.09
N ALA A 310 11.17 4.41 -14.42
CA ALA A 310 11.27 5.68 -13.72
C ALA A 310 10.97 5.53 -12.21
N GLN A 311 9.88 4.83 -11.87
CA GLN A 311 9.50 4.56 -10.48
C GLN A 311 10.49 3.64 -9.75
N VAL A 312 10.99 2.61 -10.44
CA VAL A 312 11.93 1.64 -9.87
C VAL A 312 13.29 2.27 -9.56
N TYR A 313 13.88 2.95 -10.54
CA TYR A 313 15.24 3.48 -10.44
C TYR A 313 15.32 4.85 -9.73
N PHE A 314 14.33 5.71 -9.92
CA PHE A 314 14.34 7.09 -9.39
C PHE A 314 13.23 7.37 -8.37
N GLY A 315 12.14 6.59 -8.37
CA GLY A 315 10.99 6.82 -7.48
C GLY A 315 10.23 8.09 -7.82
N ARG A 316 10.18 8.42 -9.11
CA ARG A 316 9.54 9.61 -9.65
C ARG A 316 8.76 9.25 -10.92
N PRO A 317 7.69 10.00 -11.25
CA PRO A 317 7.08 9.96 -12.56
C PRO A 317 8.10 10.25 -13.66
N ILE A 318 7.88 9.69 -14.84
CA ILE A 318 8.78 9.84 -15.99
C ILE A 318 8.88 11.30 -16.45
N GLU A 319 7.80 12.05 -16.31
CA GLU A 319 7.65 13.47 -16.67
C GLU A 319 8.60 14.39 -15.88
N GLU A 320 9.02 13.96 -14.69
CA GLU A 320 9.91 14.72 -13.80
C GLU A 320 11.38 14.34 -13.94
N LEU A 321 11.69 13.30 -14.72
CA LEU A 321 13.05 12.86 -14.87
C LEU A 321 13.85 13.91 -15.62
N ARG A 322 15.06 14.17 -15.11
CA ARG A 322 15.99 15.06 -15.76
C ARG A 322 16.52 14.41 -17.04
N ILE A 323 17.04 15.24 -17.94
CA ILE A 323 17.66 14.81 -19.20
C ILE A 323 18.70 13.71 -18.97
N ASP A 324 19.54 13.83 -17.94
CA ASP A 324 20.53 12.82 -17.57
C ASP A 324 19.93 11.47 -17.15
N GLN A 325 18.78 11.49 -16.48
CA GLN A 325 18.06 10.30 -16.03
C GLN A 325 17.30 9.64 -17.18
N LEU A 326 16.68 10.44 -18.06
CA LEU A 326 16.03 9.98 -19.29
C LEU A 326 17.05 9.30 -20.22
N ALA A 327 18.20 9.96 -20.45
CA ALA A 327 19.30 9.41 -21.24
C ALA A 327 19.86 8.10 -20.66
N MET A 328 19.87 7.96 -19.33
CA MET A 328 20.24 6.71 -18.67
C MET A 328 19.27 5.58 -19.03
N LEU A 329 17.96 5.80 -18.89
CA LEU A 329 16.94 4.79 -19.21
C LEU A 329 16.99 4.40 -20.69
N VAL A 330 17.13 5.37 -21.59
CA VAL A 330 17.31 5.12 -23.04
C VAL A 330 18.58 4.31 -23.28
N GLY A 331 19.69 4.66 -22.63
CA GLY A 331 20.95 3.95 -22.75
C GLY A 331 20.87 2.48 -22.32
N MET A 332 20.03 2.18 -21.33
CA MET A 332 19.83 0.83 -20.79
C MET A 332 19.11 -0.11 -21.75
N VAL A 333 18.28 0.38 -22.67
CA VAL A 333 17.54 -0.41 -23.67
C VAL A 333 18.44 -1.40 -24.41
N LYS A 334 19.64 -0.98 -24.81
CA LYS A 334 20.62 -1.81 -25.52
C LYS A 334 21.02 -3.08 -24.76
N GLY A 335 20.98 -3.05 -23.43
CA GLY A 335 21.40 -4.17 -22.59
C GLY A 335 21.08 -3.94 -21.11
N PRO A 336 19.83 -4.11 -20.68
CA PRO A 336 19.38 -3.67 -19.35
C PRO A 336 20.13 -4.33 -18.19
N SER A 337 20.43 -5.61 -18.30
CA SER A 337 21.22 -6.34 -17.30
C SER A 337 22.70 -5.94 -17.30
N TYR A 338 23.24 -5.56 -18.45
CA TYR A 338 24.65 -5.16 -18.60
C TYR A 338 24.89 -3.71 -18.12
N TYR A 339 23.93 -2.83 -18.37
CA TYR A 339 23.90 -1.44 -17.93
C TYR A 339 23.07 -1.24 -16.66
N ASN A 340 22.98 -2.26 -15.79
CA ASN A 340 22.22 -2.15 -14.55
C ASN A 340 22.91 -1.15 -13.60
N PRO A 341 22.27 -0.02 -13.22
CA PRO A 341 22.93 1.04 -12.45
C PRO A 341 23.30 0.63 -11.02
N MET A 342 22.65 -0.39 -10.46
CA MET A 342 22.94 -0.87 -9.11
C MET A 342 24.14 -1.83 -9.08
N ARG A 343 24.36 -2.57 -10.17
CA ARG A 343 25.44 -3.57 -10.27
C ARG A 343 26.68 -3.02 -10.98
N PHE A 344 26.48 -2.17 -11.99
CA PHE A 344 27.53 -1.69 -12.88
C PHE A 344 27.41 -0.17 -13.14
N PRO A 345 27.58 0.68 -12.11
CA PRO A 345 27.39 2.13 -12.20
C PRO A 345 28.29 2.79 -13.26
N GLU A 346 29.54 2.36 -13.39
CA GLU A 346 30.47 2.95 -14.37
C GLU A 346 30.01 2.68 -15.82
N ARG A 347 29.59 1.44 -16.13
CA ARG A 347 29.13 1.07 -17.48
C ARG A 347 27.90 1.85 -17.90
N VAL A 348 26.94 1.99 -17.00
CA VAL A 348 25.72 2.74 -17.30
C VAL A 348 26.00 4.24 -17.41
N LYS A 349 26.96 4.77 -16.63
CA LYS A 349 27.38 6.16 -16.72
C LYS A 349 27.99 6.46 -18.09
N GLU A 350 28.95 5.65 -18.55
CA GLU A 350 29.54 5.78 -19.89
C GLU A 350 28.47 5.70 -20.98
N ARG A 351 27.50 4.77 -20.84
CA ARG A 351 26.41 4.61 -21.80
C ARG A 351 25.45 5.81 -21.80
N ARG A 352 25.11 6.35 -20.63
CA ARG A 352 24.31 7.56 -20.46
C ARG A 352 25.00 8.77 -21.10
N ASP A 353 26.30 8.92 -20.87
CA ASP A 353 27.09 10.05 -21.40
C ASP A 353 27.22 9.97 -22.93
N LEU A 354 27.26 8.76 -23.49
CA LEU A 354 27.16 8.54 -24.93
C LEU A 354 25.81 8.98 -25.49
N VAL A 355 24.68 8.60 -24.84
CA VAL A 355 23.34 9.05 -25.27
C VAL A 355 23.24 10.58 -25.22
N LEU A 356 23.69 11.20 -24.13
CA LEU A 356 23.73 12.66 -24.02
C LEU A 356 24.56 13.31 -25.14
N ARG A 357 25.68 12.70 -25.53
CA ARG A 357 26.52 13.21 -26.63
C ARG A 357 25.80 13.10 -27.97
N LEU A 358 25.09 12.00 -28.22
CA LEU A 358 24.28 11.83 -29.43
C LEU A 358 23.17 12.87 -29.48
N MET A 359 22.47 13.12 -28.36
CA MET A 359 21.44 14.16 -28.30
C MET A 359 21.98 15.56 -28.60
N MET A 360 23.19 15.89 -28.14
CA MET A 360 23.84 17.16 -28.47
C MET A 360 24.21 17.25 -29.96
N GLN A 361 24.70 16.16 -30.55
CA GLN A 361 25.08 16.12 -31.98
C GLN A 361 23.88 16.29 -32.91
N GLU A 362 22.70 15.84 -32.49
CA GLU A 362 21.43 16.02 -33.21
C GLU A 362 20.71 17.31 -32.79
N GLU A 363 21.40 18.25 -32.14
CA GLU A 363 20.90 19.58 -31.71
C GLU A 363 19.70 19.55 -30.75
N ILE A 364 19.34 18.38 -30.19
CA ILE A 364 18.32 18.23 -29.15
C ILE A 364 18.76 18.92 -27.85
N LEU A 365 20.07 18.90 -27.56
CA LEU A 365 20.67 19.55 -26.40
C LEU A 365 21.69 20.60 -26.81
N SER A 366 21.65 21.77 -26.15
CA SER A 366 22.74 22.73 -26.21
C SER A 366 24.02 22.17 -25.54
N PRO A 367 25.22 22.64 -25.94
CA PRO A 367 26.48 22.23 -25.29
C PRO A 367 26.47 22.44 -23.77
N ARG A 368 25.84 23.52 -23.29
CA ARG A 368 25.68 23.79 -21.86
C ARG A 368 24.79 22.76 -21.16
N GLN A 369 23.67 22.38 -21.77
CA GLN A 369 22.80 21.32 -21.22
C GLN A 369 23.52 19.97 -21.19
N TYR A 370 24.27 19.64 -22.24
CA TYR A 370 25.10 18.44 -22.30
C TYR A 370 26.10 18.38 -21.15
N GLU A 371 26.91 19.44 -20.98
CA GLU A 371 27.93 19.51 -19.94
C GLU A 371 27.32 19.39 -18.53
N MET A 372 26.24 20.13 -18.28
CA MET A 372 25.50 20.03 -17.02
C MET A 372 24.90 18.64 -16.77
N ALA A 373 24.41 17.96 -17.81
CA ALA A 373 23.81 16.63 -17.68
C ALA A 373 24.87 15.54 -17.50
N ALA A 374 26.00 15.61 -18.22
CA ALA A 374 27.06 14.61 -18.19
C ALA A 374 27.85 14.64 -16.86
N THR A 375 28.01 15.82 -16.25
CA THR A 375 28.72 15.97 -14.97
C THR A 375 27.91 15.45 -13.77
N ARG A 376 26.61 15.24 -13.92
CA ARG A 376 25.75 14.75 -12.82
C ARG A 376 26.01 13.28 -12.47
N PRO A 377 25.94 12.93 -11.18
CA PRO A 377 25.87 11.53 -10.75
C PRO A 377 24.58 10.85 -11.24
N LEU A 378 24.53 9.52 -11.18
CA LEU A 378 23.39 8.74 -11.65
C LEU A 378 22.11 8.95 -10.81
N ASP A 379 22.22 9.37 -9.55
CA ASP A 379 21.09 9.66 -8.65
C ASP A 379 20.02 8.55 -8.54
N VAL A 380 20.43 7.28 -8.62
CA VAL A 380 19.52 6.14 -8.47
C VAL A 380 19.22 5.82 -7.01
N LYS A 381 18.02 5.27 -6.75
CA LYS A 381 17.62 4.78 -5.42
C LYS A 381 18.61 3.74 -4.91
N LYS A 382 18.90 3.73 -3.61
CA LYS A 382 19.76 2.69 -3.00
C LYS A 382 19.23 1.26 -3.17
N ARG A 383 17.90 1.10 -3.34
CA ARG A 383 17.23 -0.18 -3.62
C ARG A 383 16.16 0.04 -4.68
N ALA A 384 16.24 -0.73 -5.76
CA ALA A 384 15.23 -0.81 -6.81
C ALA A 384 14.19 -1.86 -6.42
N THR A 385 12.96 -1.43 -6.10
CA THR A 385 11.82 -2.31 -5.82
C THR A 385 10.59 -1.78 -6.56
N ILE A 386 9.78 -2.69 -7.09
CA ILE A 386 8.51 -2.38 -7.77
C ILE A 386 7.43 -2.03 -6.74
N SER A 387 7.36 -2.77 -5.63
CA SER A 387 6.40 -2.50 -4.55
C SER A 387 7.07 -1.83 -3.34
N THR A 388 6.31 -0.95 -2.68
CA THR A 388 6.59 -0.47 -1.33
C THR A 388 6.41 -1.63 -0.35
N ARG A 389 7.17 -1.59 0.75
CA ARG A 389 7.30 -2.69 1.70
C ARG A 389 6.08 -2.86 2.61
N GLN A 390 4.87 -3.00 2.05
CA GLN A 390 3.62 -3.04 2.82
C GLN A 390 2.83 -4.35 2.66
N PRO A 391 3.47 -5.53 2.84
CA PRO A 391 2.81 -6.82 2.60
C PRO A 391 1.59 -7.03 3.49
N ALA A 392 1.67 -6.62 4.76
CA ALA A 392 0.54 -6.75 5.69
C ALA A 392 -0.70 -5.98 5.22
N TYR A 393 -0.50 -4.73 4.77
CA TYR A 393 -1.58 -3.92 4.22
C TYR A 393 -2.11 -4.47 2.89
N PHE A 394 -1.21 -4.91 1.99
CA PHE A 394 -1.58 -5.49 0.71
C PHE A 394 -2.38 -6.79 0.87
N GLN A 395 -2.10 -7.60 1.90
CA GLN A 395 -2.91 -8.79 2.22
C GLN A 395 -4.36 -8.41 2.57
N GLN A 396 -4.56 -7.38 3.40
CA GLN A 396 -5.90 -6.85 3.71
C GLN A 396 -6.59 -6.26 2.46
N LEU A 397 -5.85 -5.48 1.66
CA LEU A 397 -6.36 -4.91 0.42
C LEU A 397 -6.83 -5.97 -0.57
N LYS A 398 -6.05 -7.04 -0.77
CA LYS A 398 -6.41 -8.18 -1.64
C LYS A 398 -7.71 -8.85 -1.17
N TRP A 399 -7.90 -9.00 0.14
CA TRP A 399 -9.12 -9.56 0.69
C TRP A 399 -10.33 -8.64 0.42
N GLU A 400 -10.20 -7.33 0.67
CA GLU A 400 -11.28 -6.36 0.42
C GLU A 400 -11.59 -6.17 -1.08
N LEU A 401 -10.59 -6.23 -1.97
CA LEU A 401 -10.83 -6.19 -3.42
C LEU A 401 -11.70 -7.38 -3.84
N LYS A 402 -11.36 -8.59 -3.38
CA LYS A 402 -12.15 -9.79 -3.68
C LYS A 402 -13.56 -9.73 -3.10
N GLU A 403 -13.71 -9.24 -1.88
CA GLU A 403 -14.99 -9.19 -1.18
C GLU A 403 -15.91 -8.08 -1.71
N LYS A 404 -15.38 -6.87 -1.93
CA LYS A 404 -16.17 -5.66 -2.17
C LYS A 404 -16.24 -5.26 -3.64
N ALA A 405 -15.15 -5.39 -4.38
CA ALA A 405 -15.15 -5.11 -5.82
C ALA A 405 -15.61 -6.34 -6.61
N GLY A 406 -15.39 -7.56 -6.10
CA GLY A 406 -15.96 -8.79 -6.66
C GLY A 406 -15.62 -8.96 -8.14
N GLU A 407 -16.66 -9.09 -8.98
CA GLU A 407 -16.53 -9.21 -10.44
C GLU A 407 -15.94 -7.97 -11.13
N ALA A 408 -16.02 -6.80 -10.48
CA ALA A 408 -15.44 -5.56 -11.00
C ALA A 408 -13.91 -5.54 -10.87
N TYR A 409 -13.32 -6.47 -10.10
CA TYR A 409 -11.88 -6.65 -10.02
C TYR A 409 -11.44 -7.81 -10.92
N GLN A 410 -11.02 -7.48 -12.14
CA GLN A 410 -10.49 -8.45 -13.10
C GLN A 410 -8.99 -8.25 -13.28
N LYS A 411 -8.23 -9.33 -13.02
CA LYS A 411 -6.78 -9.32 -13.17
C LYS A 411 -6.41 -9.07 -14.64
N GLY A 412 -5.39 -8.24 -14.88
CA GLY A 412 -4.84 -7.99 -16.21
C GLY A 412 -5.45 -6.80 -16.95
N GLU A 413 -6.50 -6.17 -16.43
CA GLU A 413 -7.17 -5.04 -17.10
C GLU A 413 -6.52 -3.67 -16.85
N GLY A 414 -5.46 -3.61 -16.03
CA GLY A 414 -4.76 -2.36 -15.74
C GLY A 414 -5.55 -1.43 -14.81
N LEU A 415 -6.25 -2.03 -13.85
CA LEU A 415 -7.03 -1.30 -12.86
C LEU A 415 -6.15 -0.38 -12.01
N ARG A 416 -6.68 0.78 -11.65
CA ARG A 416 -6.10 1.69 -10.66
C ARG A 416 -6.88 1.59 -9.36
N VAL A 417 -6.20 1.16 -8.31
CA VAL A 417 -6.75 0.99 -6.96
C VAL A 417 -6.25 2.10 -6.07
N PHE A 418 -7.18 2.89 -5.54
CA PHE A 418 -6.91 3.89 -4.52
C PHE A 418 -7.17 3.27 -3.14
N THR A 419 -6.21 3.39 -2.24
CA THR A 419 -6.30 2.84 -0.89
C THR A 419 -6.51 3.93 0.15
N THR A 420 -6.69 3.53 1.40
CA THR A 420 -6.82 4.43 2.55
C THR A 420 -5.50 4.63 3.32
N LEU A 421 -4.43 3.94 2.90
CA LEU A 421 -3.10 3.96 3.51
C LEU A 421 -2.55 5.38 3.56
N ASP A 422 -2.17 5.82 4.75
CA ASP A 422 -1.42 7.06 4.97
C ASP A 422 0.08 6.74 5.02
N PRO A 423 0.85 7.10 3.98
CA PRO A 423 2.24 6.69 3.89
C PRO A 423 3.11 7.22 5.03
N LEU A 424 2.80 8.42 5.55
CA LEU A 424 3.48 8.96 6.72
C LEU A 424 3.17 8.13 7.96
N SER A 425 1.89 7.84 8.24
CA SER A 425 1.52 7.03 9.40
C SER A 425 2.12 5.63 9.34
N GLN A 426 2.13 5.01 8.15
CA GLN A 426 2.79 3.72 7.92
C GLN A 426 4.29 3.80 8.26
N GLN A 427 5.02 4.76 7.67
CA GLN A 427 6.45 4.92 7.93
C GLN A 427 6.76 5.15 9.42
N LYS A 428 5.96 5.99 10.10
CA LYS A 428 6.17 6.28 11.53
C LYS A 428 5.86 5.07 12.42
N ALA A 429 4.86 4.26 12.06
CA ALA A 429 4.56 3.01 12.75
C ALA A 429 5.68 1.98 12.55
N GLU A 430 6.20 1.84 11.33
CA GLU A 430 7.35 0.98 11.04
C GLU A 430 8.57 1.39 11.88
N GLN A 431 8.94 2.67 11.85
CA GLN A 431 10.05 3.21 12.63
C GLN A 431 9.90 2.96 14.13
N ALA A 432 8.68 3.09 14.66
CA ALA A 432 8.41 2.83 16.07
C ALA A 432 8.65 1.37 16.46
N VAL A 433 8.19 0.44 15.62
CA VAL A 433 8.39 -1.00 15.79
C VAL A 433 9.88 -1.36 15.67
N GLU A 434 10.56 -0.91 14.61
CA GLU A 434 11.97 -1.19 14.34
C GLU A 434 12.90 -0.65 15.43
N ARG A 435 12.58 0.52 16.02
CA ARG A 435 13.36 1.12 17.10
C ARG A 435 13.12 0.43 18.43
N THR A 436 11.87 0.12 18.75
CA THR A 436 11.48 -0.24 20.12
C THR A 436 11.49 -1.74 20.37
N VAL A 437 11.04 -2.56 19.40
CA VAL A 437 10.94 -4.03 19.60
C VAL A 437 12.29 -4.67 19.92
N PRO A 438 13.40 -4.36 19.23
CA PRO A 438 14.71 -4.93 19.58
C PRO A 438 15.19 -4.57 21.00
N GLN A 439 14.78 -3.42 21.53
CA GLN A 439 15.11 -3.02 22.90
C GLN A 439 14.32 -3.84 23.91
N LEU A 440 13.04 -4.07 23.63
CA LEU A 440 12.15 -4.89 24.45
C LEU A 440 12.51 -6.37 24.40
N GLU A 441 13.01 -6.86 23.26
CA GLU A 441 13.45 -8.24 23.06
C GLU A 441 14.54 -8.65 24.06
N LYS A 442 15.42 -7.71 24.47
CA LYS A 442 16.45 -7.95 25.50
C LYS A 442 15.86 -8.44 26.83
N ARG A 443 14.63 -8.03 27.16
CA ARG A 443 13.91 -8.45 28.36
C ARG A 443 12.97 -9.64 28.09
N ALA A 444 12.36 -9.67 26.90
CA ALA A 444 11.36 -10.66 26.52
C ALA A 444 11.92 -11.99 26.00
N GLY A 445 13.20 -12.03 25.67
CA GLY A 445 13.84 -13.15 24.99
C GLY A 445 13.62 -13.13 23.48
N LYS A 446 14.47 -13.88 22.76
CA LYS A 446 14.50 -13.92 21.28
C LYS A 446 13.16 -14.35 20.67
N GLY A 447 12.77 -13.74 19.55
CA GLY A 447 11.52 -14.07 18.85
C GLY A 447 10.33 -13.27 19.36
N LEU A 448 10.57 -12.07 19.89
CA LEU A 448 9.52 -11.10 20.19
C LEU A 448 8.97 -10.53 18.87
N GLU A 449 7.67 -10.68 18.66
CA GLU A 449 6.95 -10.18 17.50
C GLU A 449 6.02 -9.03 17.86
N ALA A 450 5.64 -8.27 16.84
CA ALA A 450 4.79 -7.10 16.97
C ALA A 450 3.73 -7.03 15.88
N ALA A 451 2.61 -6.39 16.20
CA ALA A 451 1.61 -5.97 15.22
C ALA A 451 1.06 -4.61 15.62
N MET A 452 0.76 -3.77 14.63
CA MET A 452 0.16 -2.47 14.86
C MET A 452 -0.86 -2.16 13.77
N VAL A 453 -2.05 -1.68 14.17
CA VAL A 453 -3.10 -1.24 13.24
C VAL A 453 -3.50 0.17 13.65
N VAL A 454 -3.41 1.11 12.71
CA VAL A 454 -3.82 2.49 12.89
C VAL A 454 -4.99 2.76 11.96
N VAL A 455 -6.09 3.26 12.50
CA VAL A 455 -7.31 3.57 11.75
C VAL A 455 -7.75 4.98 12.04
N ASP A 456 -8.33 5.63 11.03
CA ASP A 456 -9.02 6.89 11.19
C ASP A 456 -10.16 6.72 12.19
N ARG A 457 -10.21 7.61 13.20
CA ARG A 457 -11.19 7.50 14.27
C ARG A 457 -12.62 7.66 13.75
N GLN A 458 -12.84 8.51 12.75
CA GLN A 458 -14.18 8.85 12.27
C GLN A 458 -14.63 7.96 11.12
N SER A 459 -13.78 7.75 10.11
CA SER A 459 -14.16 7.04 8.89
C SER A 459 -13.93 5.53 8.94
N GLY A 460 -13.10 5.04 9.88
CA GLY A 460 -12.67 3.63 9.92
C GLY A 460 -11.62 3.28 8.87
N GLU A 461 -11.16 4.26 8.08
CA GLU A 461 -10.14 4.05 7.06
C GLU A 461 -8.80 3.62 7.69
N ILE A 462 -8.24 2.51 7.21
CA ILE A 462 -6.98 1.96 7.74
C ILE A 462 -5.81 2.82 7.24
N ARG A 463 -5.17 3.54 8.16
CA ARG A 463 -4.05 4.44 7.86
C ARG A 463 -2.70 3.73 7.85
N ALA A 464 -2.53 2.73 8.72
CA ALA A 464 -1.31 1.92 8.76
C ALA A 464 -1.57 0.50 9.26
N MET A 465 -0.80 -0.46 8.75
CA MET A 465 -0.84 -1.86 9.19
C MET A 465 0.56 -2.48 9.20
N ILE A 466 0.96 -2.99 10.37
CA ILE A 466 2.22 -3.68 10.63
C ILE A 466 1.90 -5.11 11.07
N GLY A 467 2.39 -6.10 10.33
CA GLY A 467 2.12 -7.52 10.58
C GLY A 467 3.22 -8.29 11.33
N GLY A 468 4.36 -7.65 11.64
CA GLY A 468 5.51 -8.30 12.28
C GLY A 468 6.57 -7.31 12.77
N SER A 469 7.49 -7.80 13.60
CA SER A 469 8.65 -7.05 14.10
C SER A 469 9.64 -6.65 12.98
N ARG A 470 9.77 -7.50 11.97
CA ARG A 470 10.52 -7.21 10.73
C ARG A 470 9.58 -6.54 9.73
N THR A 471 9.56 -5.22 9.74
CA THR A 471 8.68 -4.46 8.83
C THR A 471 9.05 -4.73 7.38
N GLY A 472 8.05 -4.79 6.50
CA GLY A 472 8.27 -5.06 5.09
C GLY A 472 8.61 -6.50 4.69
N PHE A 473 8.71 -7.43 5.64
CA PHE A 473 8.84 -8.85 5.34
C PHE A 473 7.47 -9.43 4.95
N ASP A 474 7.40 -10.08 3.79
CA ASP A 474 6.20 -10.79 3.36
C ASP A 474 6.13 -12.17 4.04
N GLY A 475 5.16 -12.34 4.91
CA GLY A 475 5.03 -13.51 5.77
C GLY A 475 3.72 -13.50 6.55
N PHE A 476 3.70 -14.16 7.70
CA PHE A 476 2.51 -14.27 8.55
C PHE A 476 2.07 -12.91 9.08
N ASN A 477 0.91 -12.42 8.63
CA ASN A 477 0.39 -11.12 8.99
C ASN A 477 -0.36 -11.17 10.33
N ARG A 478 0.35 -10.84 11.40
CA ARG A 478 -0.21 -10.89 12.76
C ARG A 478 -1.30 -9.84 12.99
N ALA A 479 -1.38 -8.79 12.18
CA ALA A 479 -2.42 -7.77 12.32
C ALA A 479 -3.83 -8.32 12.07
N ILE A 480 -3.95 -9.30 11.17
CA ILE A 480 -5.24 -9.90 10.78
C ILE A 480 -5.34 -11.38 11.15
N ASN A 481 -4.25 -12.14 11.15
CA ASN A 481 -4.28 -13.60 11.33
C ASN A 481 -3.95 -14.06 12.76
N ALA A 482 -3.26 -13.26 13.58
CA ALA A 482 -2.90 -13.67 14.94
C ALA A 482 -4.05 -13.37 15.92
N LYS A 483 -4.96 -14.32 16.10
CA LYS A 483 -5.97 -14.26 17.16
C LYS A 483 -5.36 -14.57 18.52
N ARG A 484 -5.36 -13.60 19.42
CA ARG A 484 -4.73 -13.68 20.74
C ARG A 484 -5.65 -13.18 21.85
N PRO A 485 -5.53 -13.69 23.09
CA PRO A 485 -6.30 -13.18 24.21
C PRO A 485 -6.07 -11.67 24.40
N ILE A 486 -7.13 -10.88 24.34
CA ILE A 486 -7.02 -9.41 24.45
C ILE A 486 -6.82 -8.94 25.90
N GLY A 487 -7.05 -9.82 26.87
CA GLY A 487 -6.91 -9.52 28.29
C GLY A 487 -7.73 -8.30 28.70
N SER A 488 -7.14 -7.40 29.48
CA SER A 488 -7.83 -6.21 29.99
C SER A 488 -8.31 -5.20 28.92
N LEU A 489 -8.11 -5.42 27.62
CA LEU A 489 -8.72 -4.60 26.57
C LEU A 489 -10.23 -4.81 26.44
N VAL A 490 -10.80 -5.88 27.00
CA VAL A 490 -12.26 -6.10 27.03
C VAL A 490 -12.97 -5.12 27.97
N LYS A 491 -12.26 -4.62 28.99
CA LYS A 491 -12.87 -3.91 30.12
C LYS A 491 -13.74 -2.71 29.71
N PRO A 492 -13.32 -1.83 28.77
CA PRO A 492 -14.17 -0.74 28.30
C PRO A 492 -15.57 -1.19 27.86
N ALA A 493 -15.73 -2.36 27.24
CA ALA A 493 -17.05 -2.88 26.87
C ALA A 493 -17.92 -3.20 28.11
N ILE A 494 -17.31 -3.71 29.18
CA ILE A 494 -17.99 -4.03 30.45
C ILE A 494 -18.45 -2.74 31.14
N TYR A 495 -17.54 -1.77 31.27
CA TYR A 495 -17.86 -0.46 31.85
C TYR A 495 -18.91 0.28 31.02
N LEU A 496 -18.81 0.21 29.69
CA LEU A 496 -19.82 0.77 28.78
C LEU A 496 -21.20 0.12 28.97
N SER A 497 -21.24 -1.21 29.10
CA SER A 497 -22.48 -1.95 29.35
C SER A 497 -23.15 -1.53 30.66
N ALA A 498 -22.36 -1.25 31.69
CA ALA A 498 -22.84 -0.72 32.96
C ALA A 498 -23.38 0.71 32.80
N LEU A 499 -22.56 1.61 32.23
CA LEU A 499 -22.87 3.04 32.06
C LEU A 499 -23.99 3.33 31.05
N GLU A 500 -24.43 2.33 30.27
CA GLU A 500 -25.67 2.37 29.48
C GLU A 500 -26.93 2.33 30.37
N SER A 501 -26.79 1.98 31.66
CA SER A 501 -27.87 1.87 32.66
C SER A 501 -27.65 2.90 33.78
N PRO A 502 -27.82 4.22 33.50
CA PRO A 502 -27.47 5.29 34.44
C PRO A 502 -28.29 5.29 35.73
N GLU A 503 -29.46 4.64 35.72
CA GLU A 503 -30.29 4.42 36.91
C GLU A 503 -29.68 3.40 37.90
N LYS A 504 -28.67 2.64 37.49
CA LYS A 504 -27.98 1.63 38.32
C LYS A 504 -26.50 1.94 38.53
N PHE A 505 -25.84 2.47 37.51
CA PHE A 505 -24.39 2.63 37.51
C PHE A 505 -23.97 4.03 37.10
N SER A 506 -23.01 4.59 37.84
CA SER A 506 -22.30 5.81 37.52
C SER A 506 -20.81 5.61 37.73
N LEU A 507 -19.99 6.59 37.34
CA LEU A 507 -18.54 6.53 37.60
C LEU A 507 -18.20 6.51 39.11
N ALA A 508 -19.13 6.94 39.96
CA ALA A 508 -18.98 6.93 41.42
C ALA A 508 -19.44 5.61 42.07
N SER A 509 -20.16 4.73 41.37
CA SER A 509 -20.70 3.49 41.94
C SER A 509 -19.63 2.66 42.65
N THR A 510 -19.96 2.19 43.85
CA THR A 510 -19.09 1.33 44.66
C THR A 510 -19.04 -0.09 44.12
N LEU A 511 -17.84 -0.65 44.01
CA LEU A 511 -17.60 -2.03 43.60
C LEU A 511 -16.77 -2.77 44.63
N ASP A 512 -17.14 -4.02 44.90
CA ASP A 512 -16.38 -4.91 45.77
C ASP A 512 -15.05 -5.36 45.11
N ASP A 513 -13.96 -5.14 45.84
CA ASP A 513 -12.62 -5.68 45.62
C ASP A 513 -12.26 -6.68 46.73
N LYS A 514 -13.10 -7.72 46.88
CA LYS A 514 -12.98 -8.81 47.88
C LYS A 514 -12.83 -10.17 47.15
N PRO A 515 -12.23 -11.22 47.76
CA PRO A 515 -12.11 -12.53 47.11
C PRO A 515 -13.45 -13.06 46.61
N ILE A 516 -13.48 -13.60 45.38
CA ILE A 516 -14.67 -14.22 44.80
C ILE A 516 -14.34 -15.61 44.26
N GLU A 517 -15.30 -16.52 44.37
CA GLU A 517 -15.23 -17.88 43.84
C GLU A 517 -16.48 -18.17 43.02
N LEU A 518 -16.27 -18.53 41.75
CA LEU A 518 -17.36 -18.89 40.85
C LEU A 518 -17.27 -20.37 40.50
N LYS A 519 -18.35 -21.12 40.73
CA LYS A 519 -18.46 -22.52 40.34
C LYS A 519 -18.75 -22.64 38.85
N GLY A 520 -17.90 -23.35 38.12
CA GLY A 520 -18.08 -23.67 36.71
C GLY A 520 -19.05 -24.83 36.51
N SER A 521 -19.56 -24.97 35.29
CA SER A 521 -20.53 -26.00 34.91
C SER A 521 -20.01 -27.44 35.02
N LYS A 522 -18.69 -27.63 35.09
CA LYS A 522 -18.03 -28.94 35.25
C LYS A 522 -17.46 -29.17 36.67
N GLY A 523 -17.94 -28.43 37.67
CA GLY A 523 -17.46 -28.55 39.06
C GLY A 523 -16.09 -27.92 39.34
N THR A 524 -15.49 -27.23 38.36
CA THR A 524 -14.26 -26.45 38.55
C THR A 524 -14.55 -25.11 39.21
N THR A 525 -13.71 -24.67 40.15
CA THR A 525 -13.85 -23.33 40.78
C THR A 525 -12.91 -22.33 40.12
N TRP A 526 -13.43 -21.17 39.73
CA TRP A 526 -12.64 -20.06 39.22
C TRP A 526 -12.53 -18.94 40.26
N THR A 527 -11.30 -18.63 40.65
CA THR A 527 -10.99 -17.63 41.69
C THR A 527 -10.10 -16.52 41.09
N PRO A 528 -10.70 -15.52 40.42
CA PRO A 528 -9.94 -14.43 39.82
C PRO A 528 -9.22 -13.59 40.88
N ARG A 529 -8.06 -13.04 40.51
CA ARG A 529 -7.25 -12.17 41.38
C ARG A 529 -6.84 -10.90 40.67
N ASN A 530 -6.62 -9.84 41.43
CA ASN A 530 -5.95 -8.65 40.91
C ASN A 530 -4.50 -8.97 40.53
N PHE A 531 -3.97 -8.21 39.57
CA PHE A 531 -2.62 -8.39 39.06
C PHE A 531 -1.56 -8.28 40.17
N ASP A 532 -1.74 -7.37 41.12
CA ASP A 532 -0.87 -7.16 42.27
C ASP A 532 -1.20 -8.08 43.46
N ARG A 533 -2.20 -8.96 43.32
CA ARG A 533 -2.68 -9.91 44.34
C ARG A 533 -3.19 -9.25 45.63
N LYS A 534 -3.56 -7.97 45.58
CA LYS A 534 -4.12 -7.23 46.73
C LYS A 534 -5.61 -6.99 46.54
N PHE A 535 -6.34 -7.00 47.66
CA PHE A 535 -7.74 -6.63 47.77
C PHE A 535 -7.85 -5.29 48.49
N ARG A 536 -8.84 -4.47 48.13
CA ARG A 536 -9.02 -3.10 48.64
C ARG A 536 -10.31 -2.90 49.42
N GLY A 537 -11.11 -3.96 49.59
CA GLY A 537 -12.43 -3.86 50.20
C GLY A 537 -13.41 -3.32 49.17
N GLU A 538 -13.63 -2.02 49.15
CA GLU A 538 -14.54 -1.32 48.23
C GLU A 538 -13.78 -0.24 47.45
N VAL A 539 -14.16 -0.06 46.19
CA VAL A 539 -13.54 0.94 45.31
C VAL A 539 -14.58 1.59 44.40
N PRO A 540 -14.46 2.89 44.09
CA PRO A 540 -15.31 3.51 43.07
C PRO A 540 -15.05 2.94 41.68
N LEU A 541 -16.09 2.89 40.85
CA LEU A 541 -16.05 2.36 39.49
C LEU A 541 -14.96 3.03 38.63
N TYR A 542 -14.85 4.37 38.65
CA TYR A 542 -13.81 5.08 37.89
C TYR A 542 -12.39 4.67 38.31
N TYR A 543 -12.18 4.41 39.60
CA TYR A 543 -10.88 4.00 40.15
C TYR A 543 -10.54 2.57 39.75
N ALA A 544 -11.51 1.65 39.86
CA ALA A 544 -11.36 0.28 39.38
C ALA A 544 -11.02 0.25 37.89
N PHE A 545 -11.65 1.12 37.10
CA PHE A 545 -11.40 1.23 35.67
C PHE A 545 -9.99 1.79 35.37
N SER A 546 -9.60 2.91 35.99
CA SER A 546 -8.32 3.58 35.74
C SER A 546 -7.12 2.69 36.13
N ARG A 547 -7.24 1.95 37.23
CA ARG A 547 -6.23 0.98 37.70
C ARG A 547 -6.35 -0.39 37.04
N SER A 548 -7.40 -0.61 36.24
CA SER A 548 -7.66 -1.88 35.55
C SER A 548 -7.73 -3.06 36.53
N LEU A 549 -8.41 -2.90 37.67
CA LEU A 549 -8.57 -3.96 38.67
C LEU A 549 -9.41 -5.12 38.12
N ASN A 550 -9.05 -6.36 38.42
CA ASN A 550 -9.70 -7.54 37.85
C ASN A 550 -10.98 -7.87 38.61
N VAL A 551 -10.89 -7.98 39.93
CA VAL A 551 -11.99 -8.49 40.77
C VAL A 551 -13.21 -7.56 40.72
N PRO A 552 -13.08 -6.23 40.89
CA PRO A 552 -14.22 -5.31 40.75
C PRO A 552 -14.84 -5.35 39.34
N THR A 553 -14.03 -5.57 38.31
CA THR A 553 -14.54 -5.67 36.93
C THR A 553 -15.34 -6.95 36.71
N VAL A 554 -14.94 -8.07 37.32
CA VAL A 554 -15.73 -9.31 37.28
C VAL A 554 -17.06 -9.11 38.00
N ASN A 555 -17.04 -8.54 39.21
CA ASN A 555 -18.26 -8.22 39.95
C ASN A 555 -19.20 -7.32 39.14
N LEU A 556 -18.69 -6.24 38.56
CA LEU A 556 -19.46 -5.36 37.68
C LEU A 556 -20.07 -6.11 36.49
N GLY A 557 -19.26 -6.92 35.79
CA GLY A 557 -19.74 -7.67 34.63
C GLY A 557 -20.80 -8.72 34.98
N LEU A 558 -20.73 -9.33 36.17
CA LEU A 558 -21.77 -10.24 36.66
C LEU A 558 -23.05 -9.50 37.06
N MET A 559 -22.94 -8.32 37.69
CA MET A 559 -24.10 -7.47 38.01
C MET A 559 -24.82 -6.98 36.74
N VAL A 560 -24.06 -6.66 35.69
CA VAL A 560 -24.58 -6.26 34.37
C VAL A 560 -25.17 -7.44 33.60
N GLY A 561 -24.57 -8.63 33.74
CA GLY A 561 -24.94 -9.85 33.03
C GLY A 561 -24.14 -10.05 31.73
N LEU A 562 -23.71 -11.31 31.50
CA LEU A 562 -22.84 -11.66 30.37
C LEU A 562 -23.50 -11.40 28.99
N ASN A 563 -24.83 -11.52 28.90
CA ASN A 563 -25.57 -11.27 27.66
C ASN A 563 -25.43 -9.81 27.23
N LYS A 564 -25.68 -8.86 28.14
CA LYS A 564 -25.55 -7.43 27.85
C LYS A 564 -24.12 -7.02 27.49
N VAL A 565 -23.12 -7.63 28.14
CA VAL A 565 -21.70 -7.43 27.78
C VAL A 565 -21.42 -7.97 26.37
N THR A 566 -21.98 -9.12 26.03
CA THR A 566 -21.86 -9.72 24.68
C THR A 566 -22.50 -8.84 23.62
N ASP A 567 -23.73 -8.37 23.85
CA ASP A 567 -24.43 -7.48 22.93
C ASP A 567 -23.64 -6.18 22.70
N THR A 568 -23.01 -5.66 23.76
CA THR A 568 -22.13 -4.50 23.66
C THR A 568 -20.91 -4.78 22.81
N LEU A 569 -20.23 -5.92 22.99
CA LEU A 569 -19.11 -6.32 22.13
C LEU A 569 -19.52 -6.43 20.65
N VAL A 570 -20.71 -6.98 20.39
CA VAL A 570 -21.27 -7.07 19.03
C VAL A 570 -21.57 -5.68 18.44
N LYS A 571 -22.21 -4.79 19.21
CA LYS A 571 -22.43 -3.38 18.83
C LYS A 571 -21.11 -2.69 18.49
N LEU A 572 -20.04 -2.93 19.28
CA LEU A 572 -18.71 -2.37 19.03
C LEU A 572 -18.02 -2.94 17.79
N GLY A 573 -18.52 -4.05 17.23
CA GLY A 573 -18.09 -4.60 15.95
C GLY A 573 -17.35 -5.95 16.03
N ILE A 574 -17.40 -6.63 17.18
CA ILE A 574 -16.90 -8.01 17.29
C ILE A 574 -17.97 -8.98 16.79
N GLU A 575 -17.58 -10.00 16.03
CA GLU A 575 -18.51 -11.03 15.59
C GLU A 575 -18.97 -11.89 16.77
N ALA A 576 -20.27 -12.22 16.81
CA ALA A 576 -20.84 -13.04 17.88
C ALA A 576 -20.18 -14.43 17.99
N SER A 577 -19.74 -14.99 16.85
CA SER A 577 -19.00 -16.26 16.75
C SER A 577 -17.66 -16.27 17.50
N GLU A 578 -17.07 -15.09 17.75
CA GLU A 578 -15.79 -14.95 18.45
C GLU A 578 -15.98 -14.87 19.98
N ILE A 579 -17.22 -14.81 20.46
CA ILE A 579 -17.54 -14.55 21.86
C ILE A 579 -18.06 -15.83 22.53
N ASN A 580 -17.24 -16.38 23.42
CA ASN A 580 -17.67 -17.45 24.31
C ASN A 580 -18.21 -16.85 25.62
N GLN A 581 -19.51 -17.05 25.89
CA GLN A 581 -20.22 -16.46 27.03
C GLN A 581 -19.94 -17.20 28.35
N VAL A 582 -18.71 -17.06 28.85
CA VAL A 582 -18.27 -17.60 30.15
C VAL A 582 -17.69 -16.50 31.02
N PRO A 583 -17.75 -16.58 32.36
CA PRO A 583 -17.28 -15.51 33.25
C PRO A 583 -15.85 -15.01 32.99
N SER A 584 -14.95 -15.89 32.53
CA SER A 584 -13.56 -15.52 32.20
C SER A 584 -13.46 -14.50 31.06
N MET A 585 -14.50 -14.35 30.22
CA MET A 585 -14.56 -13.34 29.17
C MET A 585 -14.43 -11.92 29.74
N LEU A 586 -14.88 -11.70 30.98
CA LEU A 586 -14.81 -10.40 31.67
C LEU A 586 -13.36 -9.96 31.96
N LEU A 587 -12.41 -10.89 31.89
CA LEU A 587 -10.97 -10.62 31.99
C LEU A 587 -10.23 -10.77 30.65
N GLY A 588 -10.96 -10.95 29.55
CA GLY A 588 -10.40 -10.92 28.21
C GLY A 588 -9.95 -12.26 27.66
N SER A 589 -10.58 -13.37 28.08
CA SER A 589 -10.45 -14.68 27.42
C SER A 589 -11.18 -14.70 26.06
N LEU A 590 -10.95 -13.67 25.24
CA LEU A 590 -11.45 -13.49 23.88
C LEU A 590 -10.25 -13.40 22.95
N ASN A 591 -10.18 -14.30 21.96
CA ASN A 591 -9.08 -14.37 21.02
C ASN A 591 -9.38 -13.53 19.79
N LEU A 592 -8.89 -12.29 19.74
CA LEU A 592 -9.12 -11.38 18.62
C LEU A 592 -7.80 -11.02 17.94
N SER A 593 -7.88 -10.68 16.65
CA SER A 593 -6.77 -10.06 15.93
C SER A 593 -6.66 -8.57 16.26
N PRO A 594 -5.47 -7.95 16.10
CA PRO A 594 -5.31 -6.51 16.21
C PRO A 594 -6.30 -5.70 15.35
N TYR A 595 -6.67 -6.19 14.17
CA TYR A 595 -7.70 -5.60 13.31
C TYR A 595 -9.09 -5.61 13.96
N GLN A 596 -9.52 -6.73 14.53
CA GLN A 596 -10.81 -6.83 15.23
C GLN A 596 -10.85 -5.92 16.47
N VAL A 597 -9.74 -5.85 17.20
CA VAL A 597 -9.59 -4.93 18.33
C VAL A 597 -9.65 -3.47 17.85
N ALA A 598 -9.06 -3.15 16.70
CA ALA A 598 -9.11 -1.81 16.13
C ALA A 598 -10.54 -1.40 15.80
N GLN A 599 -11.37 -2.30 15.26
CA GLN A 599 -12.79 -2.02 15.03
C GLN A 599 -13.54 -1.69 16.33
N MET A 600 -13.30 -2.47 17.38
CA MET A 600 -13.92 -2.26 18.70
C MET A 600 -13.59 -0.87 19.27
N TYR A 601 -12.30 -0.49 19.22
CA TYR A 601 -11.86 0.80 19.73
C TYR A 601 -12.14 1.97 18.77
N GLN A 602 -12.30 1.74 17.47
CA GLN A 602 -12.79 2.74 16.52
C GLN A 602 -14.19 3.18 16.90
N THR A 603 -15.11 2.24 17.15
CA THR A 603 -16.47 2.55 17.59
C THR A 603 -16.49 3.35 18.91
N LEU A 604 -15.65 2.96 19.88
CA LEU A 604 -15.49 3.69 21.15
C LEU A 604 -14.93 5.10 20.95
N GLY A 605 -13.86 5.23 20.17
CA GLY A 605 -13.21 6.52 19.88
C GLY A 605 -14.07 7.45 19.03
N ASN A 606 -15.02 6.91 18.28
CA ASN A 606 -15.93 7.67 17.44
C ASN A 606 -17.27 8.02 18.13
N GLY A 607 -17.25 8.16 19.46
CA GLY A 607 -18.44 8.55 20.22
C GLY A 607 -19.59 7.54 20.16
N GLY A 608 -19.30 6.26 19.93
CA GLY A 608 -20.32 5.21 19.81
C GLY A 608 -20.82 4.98 18.40
N ARG A 609 -20.22 5.64 17.40
CA ARG A 609 -20.55 5.43 15.99
C ARG A 609 -19.61 4.41 15.34
N LYS A 610 -20.15 3.30 14.88
CA LYS A 610 -19.39 2.26 14.18
C LYS A 610 -19.15 2.70 12.74
N SER A 611 -17.88 2.78 12.35
CA SER A 611 -17.48 2.94 10.96
C SER A 611 -16.68 1.68 10.57
N PRO A 612 -17.20 0.84 9.65
CA PRO A 612 -16.51 -0.38 9.24
C PRO A 612 -15.09 -0.11 8.74
N LEU A 613 -14.13 -0.88 9.22
CA LEU A 613 -12.75 -0.71 8.79
C LEU A 613 -12.57 -1.02 7.29
N THR A 614 -11.70 -0.26 6.63
CA THR A 614 -11.44 -0.48 5.20
C THR A 614 -10.06 0.00 4.74
N ALA A 615 -9.40 -0.84 3.95
CA ALA A 615 -8.16 -0.56 3.23
C ALA A 615 -8.40 0.01 1.81
N LEU A 616 -9.59 -0.21 1.25
CA LEU A 616 -9.96 0.10 -0.14
C LEU A 616 -10.78 1.39 -0.22
N LYS A 617 -10.33 2.36 -1.04
CA LYS A 617 -11.05 3.60 -1.28
C LYS A 617 -11.83 3.57 -2.59
N ALA A 618 -11.17 3.24 -3.69
CA ALA A 618 -11.80 3.19 -5.01
C ALA A 618 -11.07 2.23 -5.96
N VAL A 619 -11.79 1.75 -6.97
CA VAL A 619 -11.26 0.98 -8.10
C VAL A 619 -11.72 1.66 -9.39
N VAL A 620 -10.78 1.95 -10.28
CA VAL A 620 -11.01 2.62 -11.56
C VAL A 620 -10.39 1.77 -12.67
N ASN A 621 -11.06 1.63 -13.82
CA ASN A 621 -10.48 0.93 -14.96
C ASN A 621 -9.49 1.81 -15.75
N SER A 622 -8.92 1.25 -16.81
CA SER A 622 -7.96 1.93 -17.69
C SER A 622 -8.58 3.03 -18.55
N ASP A 623 -9.90 3.00 -18.76
CA ASP A 623 -10.66 4.04 -19.46
C ASP A 623 -11.07 5.20 -18.53
N GLY A 624 -10.89 5.05 -17.22
CA GLY A 624 -11.23 6.07 -16.22
C GLY A 624 -12.62 5.92 -15.60
N GLU A 625 -13.32 4.82 -15.88
CA GLU A 625 -14.61 4.52 -15.27
C GLU A 625 -14.43 4.01 -13.83
N LEU A 626 -15.22 4.58 -12.93
CA LEU A 626 -15.24 4.22 -11.51
C LEU A 626 -16.02 2.91 -11.32
N LEU A 627 -15.31 1.82 -11.04
CA LEU A 627 -15.89 0.49 -10.84
C LEU A 627 -16.38 0.27 -9.40
N TYR A 628 -15.70 0.88 -8.43
CA TYR A 628 -16.04 0.78 -7.01
C TYR A 628 -15.60 2.06 -6.29
N GLU A 629 -16.42 2.53 -5.34
CA GLU A 629 -16.04 3.56 -4.38
C GLU A 629 -16.59 3.26 -2.98
N ASN A 630 -15.72 3.40 -1.97
CA ASN A 630 -16.10 3.33 -0.58
C ASN A 630 -16.49 4.71 -0.05
N PHE A 631 -17.79 4.87 0.21
CA PHE A 631 -18.34 5.99 0.95
C PHE A 631 -18.33 5.67 2.46
N PRO A 632 -17.69 6.50 3.31
CA PRO A 632 -17.67 6.27 4.75
C PRO A 632 -19.10 6.18 5.32
N ARG A 633 -19.46 5.01 5.85
CA ARG A 633 -20.73 4.78 6.54
C ARG A 633 -20.48 4.76 8.03
N SER A 634 -21.17 5.61 8.77
CA SER A 634 -21.04 5.71 10.22
C SER A 634 -22.41 5.66 10.89
N SER A 635 -22.68 4.63 11.68
CA SER A 635 -23.96 4.43 12.38
C SER A 635 -23.77 4.51 13.89
N LEU A 636 -24.64 5.24 14.58
CA LEU A 636 -24.66 5.25 16.04
C LEU A 636 -25.18 3.90 16.54
N VAL A 637 -24.36 3.17 17.30
CA VAL A 637 -24.66 1.82 17.79
C VAL A 637 -24.72 1.73 19.31
N VAL A 638 -24.16 2.71 20.02
CA VAL A 638 -24.21 2.84 21.48
C VAL A 638 -24.50 4.30 21.85
N PRO A 639 -25.28 4.59 22.93
CA PRO A 639 -25.56 5.95 23.35
C PRO A 639 -24.30 6.81 23.61
N GLU A 640 -24.31 8.04 23.10
CA GLU A 640 -23.16 8.96 23.19
C GLU A 640 -22.76 9.26 24.63
N GLN A 641 -23.72 9.35 25.55
CA GLN A 641 -23.49 9.60 26.99
C GLN A 641 -22.66 8.49 27.64
N ALA A 642 -23.08 7.23 27.44
CA ALA A 642 -22.40 6.07 28.01
C ALA A 642 -20.97 5.93 27.45
N VAL A 643 -20.80 6.17 26.14
CA VAL A 643 -19.47 6.17 25.51
C VAL A 643 -18.61 7.31 26.03
N TRP A 644 -19.17 8.52 26.16
CA TRP A 644 -18.43 9.66 26.69
C TRP A 644 -17.93 9.41 28.12
N LEU A 645 -18.76 8.84 29.00
CA LEU A 645 -18.37 8.44 30.36
C LEU A 645 -17.31 7.33 30.35
N THR A 646 -17.42 6.37 29.43
CA THR A 646 -16.40 5.32 29.24
C THR A 646 -15.07 5.93 28.78
N ILE A 647 -15.10 6.87 27.84
CA ILE A 647 -13.93 7.61 27.37
C ILE A 647 -13.33 8.45 28.49
N TYR A 648 -14.14 9.07 29.36
CA TYR A 648 -13.64 9.75 30.56
C TYR A 648 -12.84 8.79 31.45
N GLY A 649 -13.35 7.58 31.70
CA GLY A 649 -12.61 6.53 32.41
C GLY A 649 -11.31 6.13 31.70
N MET A 650 -11.32 6.00 30.37
CA MET A 650 -10.11 5.72 29.58
C MET A 650 -9.09 6.87 29.61
N LYS A 651 -9.54 8.13 29.71
CA LYS A 651 -8.65 9.28 29.93
C LYS A 651 -7.99 9.19 31.32
N LYS A 652 -8.73 8.72 32.34
CA LYS A 652 -8.15 8.44 33.67
C LYS A 652 -7.11 7.32 33.66
N VAL A 653 -7.27 6.29 32.81
CA VAL A 653 -6.23 5.28 32.59
C VAL A 653 -4.91 5.92 32.15
N VAL A 654 -4.98 6.95 31.30
CA VAL A 654 -3.82 7.69 30.79
C VAL A 654 -3.32 8.73 31.80
N SER A 655 -4.18 9.45 32.51
CA SER A 655 -3.74 10.53 33.40
C SER A 655 -3.12 10.02 34.71
N GLU A 656 -3.70 8.98 35.31
CA GLU A 656 -3.33 8.50 36.66
C GLU A 656 -3.19 6.97 36.74
N GLY A 657 -3.72 6.24 35.76
CA GLY A 657 -3.84 4.79 35.75
C GLY A 657 -2.66 4.02 35.15
N THR A 658 -2.97 2.89 34.52
CA THR A 658 -1.96 1.95 33.99
C THR A 658 -1.16 2.51 32.80
N ALA A 659 -1.62 3.59 32.17
CA ALA A 659 -0.96 4.24 31.04
C ALA A 659 -0.35 5.62 31.39
N ARG A 660 -0.23 5.95 32.68
CA ARG A 660 0.34 7.22 33.19
C ARG A 660 1.70 7.63 32.65
N PHE A 661 2.44 6.69 32.07
CA PHE A 661 3.68 6.96 31.35
C PHE A 661 3.51 8.05 30.28
N LEU A 662 2.38 8.07 29.57
CA LEU A 662 2.10 9.06 28.52
C LEU A 662 1.77 10.46 29.07
N ASN A 663 1.23 10.55 30.29
CA ASN A 663 0.70 11.80 30.84
C ASN A 663 1.77 12.90 30.93
N SER A 664 2.99 12.53 31.32
CA SER A 664 4.09 13.49 31.48
C SER A 664 4.42 14.30 30.21
N LYS A 665 4.18 13.71 29.03
CA LYS A 665 4.54 14.29 27.73
C LYS A 665 3.34 14.74 26.89
N TYR A 666 2.19 14.08 27.06
CA TYR A 666 1.02 14.24 26.19
C TYR A 666 -0.26 14.58 26.96
N ASN A 667 -0.16 15.18 28.15
CA ASN A 667 -1.33 15.64 28.91
C ASN A 667 -2.25 16.57 28.10
N TRP A 668 -1.68 17.48 27.30
CA TRP A 668 -2.37 18.46 26.46
C TRP A 668 -3.23 17.78 25.38
N ALA A 669 -2.79 16.62 24.89
CA ALA A 669 -3.52 15.88 23.86
C ALA A 669 -4.75 15.16 24.44
N THR A 670 -4.87 15.08 25.77
CA THR A 670 -6.01 14.47 26.47
C THR A 670 -6.34 13.06 25.95
N LEU A 671 -5.30 12.26 25.70
CA LEU A 671 -5.41 10.93 25.10
C LEU A 671 -6.32 10.01 25.93
N ALA A 672 -7.08 9.16 25.24
CA ALA A 672 -7.77 8.04 25.87
C ALA A 672 -7.04 6.73 25.52
N GLY A 673 -7.02 5.77 26.43
CA GLY A 673 -6.40 4.48 26.12
C GLY A 673 -6.64 3.39 27.13
N LYS A 674 -6.21 2.18 26.77
CA LYS A 674 -6.34 1.00 27.62
C LYS A 674 -5.16 0.05 27.43
N THR A 675 -4.58 -0.38 28.55
CA THR A 675 -3.56 -1.45 28.58
C THR A 675 -4.23 -2.82 28.69
N GLY A 676 -3.62 -3.83 28.07
CA GLY A 676 -3.98 -5.23 28.25
C GLY A 676 -2.75 -6.11 28.44
N THR A 677 -2.92 -7.10 29.28
CA THR A 677 -1.95 -8.14 29.55
C THR A 677 -2.72 -9.44 29.65
N SER A 678 -2.33 -10.46 28.90
CA SER A 678 -2.88 -11.81 29.07
C SER A 678 -2.17 -12.55 30.21
N ASN A 679 -2.66 -13.74 30.55
CA ASN A 679 -2.08 -14.59 31.59
C ASN A 679 -0.60 -14.88 31.30
N ASP A 680 0.20 -15.01 32.36
CA ASP A 680 1.65 -15.19 32.32
C ASP A 680 2.41 -14.12 31.51
N SER A 681 1.77 -12.98 31.19
CA SER A 681 2.35 -11.98 30.29
C SER A 681 2.79 -12.58 28.95
N ARG A 682 1.92 -13.37 28.31
CA ARG A 682 2.15 -13.92 26.96
C ARG A 682 1.86 -12.89 25.86
N ASP A 683 0.88 -12.03 26.10
CA ASP A 683 0.47 -10.97 25.20
C ASP A 683 0.49 -9.63 25.93
N SER A 684 1.09 -8.64 25.27
CA SER A 684 1.10 -7.25 25.70
C SER A 684 0.33 -6.42 24.67
N TRP A 685 -0.70 -5.73 25.14
CA TRP A 685 -1.60 -4.95 24.30
C TRP A 685 -1.69 -3.50 24.77
N TYR A 686 -1.86 -2.60 23.81
CA TYR A 686 -2.26 -1.23 24.07
C TYR A 686 -3.22 -0.75 22.98
N ALA A 687 -4.29 -0.07 23.42
CA ALA A 687 -5.18 0.68 22.56
C ALA A 687 -5.06 2.17 22.93
N GLY A 688 -4.67 2.99 21.97
CA GLY A 688 -4.55 4.45 22.11
C GLY A 688 -5.52 5.17 21.18
N ILE A 689 -6.10 6.26 21.66
CA ILE A 689 -7.05 7.11 20.93
C ILE A 689 -6.62 8.57 21.08
N ASP A 690 -6.45 9.24 19.95
CA ASP A 690 -6.26 10.69 19.90
C ASP A 690 -7.37 11.38 19.09
N GLY A 691 -7.23 12.68 18.79
CA GLY A 691 -8.22 13.43 18.00
C GLY A 691 -8.46 12.87 16.60
N ARG A 692 -7.45 12.26 15.99
CA ARG A 692 -7.40 11.80 14.60
C ARG A 692 -7.65 10.31 14.45
N GLU A 693 -6.98 9.49 15.26
CA GLU A 693 -6.84 8.06 14.99
C GLU A 693 -6.94 7.17 16.23
N VAL A 694 -7.23 5.89 15.96
CA VAL A 694 -7.15 4.80 16.92
C VAL A 694 -6.00 3.91 16.52
N ALA A 695 -5.09 3.64 17.46
CA ALA A 695 -3.92 2.80 17.25
C ALA A 695 -3.95 1.61 18.21
N ILE A 696 -3.96 0.40 17.65
CA ILE A 696 -3.83 -0.85 18.39
C ILE A 696 -2.43 -1.39 18.22
N THR A 697 -1.76 -1.68 19.32
CA THR A 697 -0.43 -2.29 19.33
C THR A 697 -0.46 -3.58 20.13
N TRP A 698 0.09 -4.64 19.54
CA TRP A 698 0.29 -5.94 20.17
C TRP A 698 1.75 -6.33 20.12
N LEU A 699 2.24 -6.95 21.20
CA LEU A 699 3.48 -7.71 21.23
C LEU A 699 3.19 -9.12 21.72
N GLY A 700 3.83 -10.10 21.08
CA GLY A 700 3.66 -11.52 21.38
C GLY A 700 4.90 -12.34 21.03
N ARG A 701 4.87 -13.62 21.37
CA ARG A 701 5.75 -14.63 20.77
C ARG A 701 4.90 -15.63 20.01
N ASP A 702 5.34 -16.05 18.83
CA ASP A 702 4.59 -17.04 18.03
C ASP A 702 4.47 -18.40 18.73
N ASP A 703 5.49 -18.78 19.50
CA ASP A 703 5.49 -19.97 20.34
C ASP A 703 4.59 -19.87 21.60
N ASN A 704 3.90 -18.73 21.77
CA ASN A 704 2.99 -18.43 22.87
C ASN A 704 3.63 -18.55 24.27
N LYS A 705 4.96 -18.45 24.37
CA LYS A 705 5.66 -18.43 25.65
C LYS A 705 5.54 -17.05 26.33
N PRO A 706 5.69 -17.00 27.67
CA PRO A 706 5.76 -15.75 28.43
C PRO A 706 6.86 -14.79 27.93
N MET A 707 6.60 -13.49 27.93
CA MET A 707 7.56 -12.44 27.52
C MET A 707 7.99 -11.49 28.65
N LYS A 708 7.51 -11.67 29.90
CA LYS A 708 7.83 -10.78 31.04
C LYS A 708 7.54 -9.28 30.78
N LEU A 709 6.69 -8.97 29.80
CA LEU A 709 6.23 -7.62 29.45
C LEU A 709 4.72 -7.54 29.66
N THR A 710 4.28 -6.48 30.32
CA THR A 710 2.87 -6.13 30.46
C THR A 710 2.44 -5.17 29.36
N GLY A 711 1.13 -4.88 29.23
CA GLY A 711 0.65 -3.81 28.34
C GLY A 711 1.38 -2.47 28.55
N SER A 712 1.70 -2.10 29.80
CA SER A 712 2.37 -0.83 30.14
C SER A 712 3.88 -0.81 29.88
N SER A 713 4.54 -1.98 29.89
CA SER A 713 5.99 -2.09 29.70
C SER A 713 6.39 -2.57 28.31
N GLY A 714 5.43 -3.06 27.51
CA GLY A 714 5.61 -3.57 26.15
C GLY A 714 4.91 -2.68 25.12
N ALA A 715 3.69 -3.06 24.71
CA ALA A 715 2.94 -2.41 23.62
C ALA A 715 2.77 -0.89 23.81
N LEU A 716 2.52 -0.41 25.04
CA LEU A 716 2.47 1.03 25.33
C LEU A 716 3.76 1.76 24.97
N ARG A 717 4.92 1.11 25.09
CA ARG A 717 6.22 1.72 24.76
C ARG A 717 6.39 1.90 23.27
N VAL A 718 5.94 0.93 22.47
CA VAL A 718 5.91 1.04 21.00
C VAL A 718 4.94 2.14 20.57
N TYR A 719 3.75 2.21 21.17
CA TYR A 719 2.80 3.29 20.89
C TYR A 719 3.33 4.68 21.29
N ALA A 720 3.99 4.80 22.45
CA ALA A 720 4.62 6.06 22.87
C ALA A 720 5.71 6.52 21.89
N ASP A 721 6.43 5.56 21.33
CA ASP A 721 7.45 5.78 20.31
C ASP A 721 6.82 6.29 19.01
N TYR A 722 5.73 5.66 18.57
CA TYR A 722 4.91 6.13 17.45
C TYR A 722 4.42 7.57 17.66
N LEU A 723 3.86 7.91 18.83
CA LEU A 723 3.43 9.28 19.15
C LEU A 723 4.58 10.31 19.13
N SER A 724 5.80 9.88 19.41
CA SER A 724 6.97 10.77 19.32
C SER A 724 7.33 11.14 17.88
N LEU A 725 6.98 10.25 16.94
CA LEU A 725 7.25 10.37 15.51
C LEU A 725 6.06 10.99 14.76
N ARG A 726 4.84 10.69 15.21
CA ARG A 726 3.55 11.18 14.70
C ARG A 726 2.83 11.88 15.85
N THR A 727 3.00 13.19 15.95
CA THR A 727 2.39 13.99 17.02
C THR A 727 0.88 13.79 17.07
N PRO A 728 0.29 13.50 18.24
CA PRO A 728 -1.14 13.28 18.36
C PRO A 728 -1.93 14.57 18.17
N GLU A 729 -3.22 14.41 17.88
CA GLU A 729 -4.19 15.51 17.94
C GLU A 729 -4.96 15.48 19.26
N ALA A 730 -5.39 16.64 19.76
CA ALA A 730 -6.12 16.72 21.01
C ALA A 730 -7.46 15.98 20.90
N TYR A 731 -7.69 15.01 21.78
CA TYR A 731 -8.91 14.21 21.75
C TYR A 731 -10.04 14.86 22.55
N GLN A 732 -10.94 15.50 21.83
CA GLN A 732 -12.11 16.18 22.38
C GLN A 732 -13.38 15.58 21.79
N LEU A 733 -14.24 15.06 22.68
CA LEU A 733 -15.62 14.76 22.34
C LEU A 733 -16.50 15.90 22.85
N PRO A 734 -17.50 16.35 22.08
CA PRO A 734 -18.50 17.28 22.57
C PRO A 734 -19.11 16.78 23.88
N TRP A 735 -19.43 17.71 24.78
CA TRP A 735 -20.15 17.37 26.00
C TRP A 735 -21.58 16.94 25.63
N PRO A 736 -22.00 15.70 25.93
CA PRO A 736 -23.29 15.20 25.49
C PRO A 736 -24.42 15.78 26.34
N LYS A 737 -25.62 15.83 25.76
CA LYS A 737 -26.84 16.22 26.48
C LYS A 737 -27.10 15.27 27.65
N GLU A 738 -27.69 15.79 28.72
CA GLU A 738 -28.06 15.04 29.95
C GLU A 738 -26.86 14.49 30.75
N VAL A 739 -25.62 14.80 30.36
CA VAL A 739 -24.48 14.58 31.24
C VAL A 739 -24.25 15.84 32.05
N THR A 740 -24.13 15.70 33.37
CA THR A 740 -23.83 16.80 34.29
C THR A 740 -22.63 16.43 35.16
N THR A 741 -22.02 17.43 35.79
CA THR A 741 -20.97 17.20 36.79
C THR A 741 -21.62 17.08 38.15
N ALA A 742 -21.56 15.89 38.73
CA ALA A 742 -21.96 15.65 40.10
C ALA A 742 -20.76 15.75 41.05
N ARG A 743 -21.06 16.18 42.27
CA ARG A 743 -20.15 16.23 43.41
C ARG A 743 -20.44 15.05 44.35
N PHE A 744 -19.38 14.56 44.95
CA PHE A 744 -19.38 13.43 45.86
C PHE A 744 -18.42 13.70 47.00
N ASP A 745 -18.76 13.20 48.18
CA ASP A 745 -17.85 13.12 49.31
C ASP A 745 -17.11 11.78 49.32
N LEU A 746 -15.83 11.85 49.70
CA LEU A 746 -14.97 10.69 49.84
C LEU A 746 -15.07 10.17 51.28
N GLU A 747 -15.77 9.07 51.43
CA GLU A 747 -15.95 8.42 52.73
C GLU A 747 -14.67 7.77 53.25
N SER A 748 -14.62 7.49 54.54
CA SER A 748 -13.47 6.84 55.21
C SER A 748 -13.11 5.47 54.62
N ASN A 749 -14.09 4.74 54.11
CA ASN A 749 -13.95 3.47 53.38
C ASN A 749 -13.62 3.65 51.89
N LYS A 750 -13.38 4.90 51.43
CA LYS A 750 -13.06 5.30 50.05
C LYS A 750 -14.21 5.13 49.04
N THR A 751 -15.45 5.00 49.51
CA THR A 751 -16.63 5.08 48.64
C THR A 751 -16.99 6.54 48.35
N LEU A 752 -17.83 6.75 47.34
CA LEU A 752 -18.27 8.08 46.93
C LEU A 752 -19.77 8.21 47.14
N GLU A 753 -20.17 9.04 48.09
CA GLU A 753 -21.58 9.34 48.35
C GLU A 753 -21.98 10.66 47.68
N PRO A 754 -23.17 10.75 47.04
CA PRO A 754 -23.61 12.00 46.42
C PRO A 754 -23.75 13.12 47.45
N ASP A 755 -22.99 14.20 47.27
CA ASP A 755 -23.12 15.41 48.07
C ASP A 755 -22.94 16.66 47.20
N CYS A 756 -23.85 17.62 47.33
CA CYS A 756 -23.85 18.86 46.53
C CYS A 756 -22.72 19.82 46.91
N SER A 757 -22.12 19.67 48.10
CA SER A 757 -20.91 20.36 48.55
C SER A 757 -19.63 19.55 48.38
N GLY A 758 -19.73 18.30 47.93
CA GLY A 758 -18.62 17.36 47.94
C GLY A 758 -17.42 17.78 47.09
N SER A 759 -16.24 17.35 47.54
CA SER A 759 -14.96 17.75 46.94
C SER A 759 -14.61 17.00 45.63
N VAL A 760 -15.12 15.78 45.47
CA VAL A 760 -14.85 14.94 44.28
C VAL A 760 -15.87 15.24 43.20
N LYS A 761 -15.40 15.65 42.01
CA LYS A 761 -16.25 15.94 40.85
C LYS A 761 -16.16 14.83 39.82
N LEU A 762 -17.30 14.21 39.49
CA LEU A 762 -17.40 13.19 38.46
C LEU A 762 -18.59 13.48 37.52
N PRO A 763 -18.44 13.22 36.21
CA PRO A 763 -19.57 13.31 35.31
C PRO A 763 -20.53 12.13 35.51
N ILE A 764 -21.83 12.41 35.44
CA ILE A 764 -22.91 11.42 35.51
C ILE A 764 -23.91 11.67 34.38
N TRP A 765 -24.60 10.61 33.94
CA TRP A 765 -25.71 10.74 33.01
C TRP A 765 -27.01 10.92 33.81
N ASP A 766 -27.42 12.18 33.96
CA ASP A 766 -28.61 12.64 34.68
C ASP A 766 -29.79 12.78 33.71
N LYS A 767 -30.35 11.65 33.26
CA LYS A 767 -31.46 11.59 32.28
C LYS A 767 -32.67 12.45 32.69
N SER A 768 -33.01 12.46 33.98
CA SER A 768 -34.19 13.16 34.50
C SER A 768 -33.89 14.61 34.90
N GLY A 769 -32.62 15.02 34.91
CA GLY A 769 -32.20 16.32 35.45
C GLY A 769 -32.40 16.44 36.97
N GLN A 770 -32.77 15.37 37.66
CA GLN A 770 -33.15 15.38 39.06
C GLN A 770 -31.98 15.79 39.94
N TYR A 771 -30.79 15.25 39.68
CA TYR A 771 -29.60 15.59 40.46
C TYR A 771 -29.30 17.09 40.38
N LYS A 772 -29.35 17.65 39.17
CA LYS A 772 -29.14 19.09 38.97
C LYS A 772 -30.15 19.92 39.77
N VAL A 773 -31.44 19.58 39.68
CA VAL A 773 -32.51 20.29 40.41
C VAL A 773 -32.37 20.16 41.93
N GLU A 774 -32.02 18.98 42.43
CA GLU A 774 -31.83 18.73 43.86
C GLU A 774 -30.68 19.55 44.44
N CYS A 775 -29.55 19.62 43.74
CA CYS A 775 -28.41 20.42 44.19
C CYS A 775 -28.63 21.92 44.06
N GLU A 776 -29.37 22.39 43.05
CA GLU A 776 -29.78 23.80 42.95
C GLU A 776 -30.73 24.19 44.11
N LYS A 777 -31.66 23.31 44.50
CA LYS A 777 -32.53 23.52 45.67
C LYS A 777 -31.75 23.54 46.99
N LYS A 778 -30.81 22.61 47.18
CA LYS A 778 -29.97 22.52 48.39
C LYS A 778 -29.05 23.74 48.54
N ASN A 779 -28.51 24.27 47.43
CA ASN A 779 -27.62 25.43 47.43
C ASN A 779 -28.36 26.78 47.29
N SER A 780 -29.68 26.82 47.48
CA SER A 780 -30.45 28.06 47.35
C SER A 780 -30.19 29.03 48.51
N PRO A 781 -30.10 30.36 48.27
CA PRO A 781 -29.86 31.36 49.31
C PRO A 781 -30.87 31.34 50.46
N ALA A 782 -32.11 30.93 50.17
CA ALA A 782 -33.19 30.80 51.15
C ALA A 782 -32.88 29.75 52.22
N ARG A 783 -32.16 28.67 51.87
CA ARG A 783 -31.78 27.61 52.80
C ARG A 783 -30.50 27.92 53.58
N TRP A 784 -29.57 28.63 52.94
CA TRP A 784 -28.40 29.22 53.61
C TRP A 784 -28.81 30.21 54.72
N LEU A 785 -29.87 30.97 54.50
CA LEU A 785 -30.47 31.84 55.53
C LEU A 785 -31.11 31.02 56.67
N THR A 786 -31.85 29.94 56.40
CA THR A 786 -32.41 29.10 57.46
C THR A 786 -31.33 28.35 58.26
N ASP A 787 -30.23 27.93 57.64
CA ASP A 787 -29.14 27.22 58.33
C ASP A 787 -28.30 28.15 59.24
N ILE A 788 -28.20 29.44 58.91
CA ILE A 788 -27.53 30.45 59.76
C ILE A 788 -28.45 30.95 60.88
N PHE A 789 -29.74 31.14 60.58
CA PHE A 789 -30.68 31.78 61.51
C PHE A 789 -31.57 30.80 62.29
N GLY A 790 -31.47 29.49 62.05
CA GLY A 790 -32.15 28.45 62.83
C GLY A 790 -33.68 28.59 62.85
N LEU A 791 -34.28 28.99 61.73
CA LEU A 791 -35.72 29.20 61.56
C LEU A 791 -36.45 27.96 61.03
#